data_AF-S0ENV8-F1
#
_entry.id   AF-S0ENV8-F1
#
_cell.length_a   1.000
_cell.length_b   1.000
_cell.length_c   1.000
_cell.angle_alpha   90.00
_cell.angle_beta   90.00
_cell.angle_gamma   90.00
#
_symmetry.space_group_name_H-M   'P 1'
#
loop_
_entity.id
_entity.type
_entity.pdbx_description
1 polymer ?
#
loop_
_entity_poly.entity_id
_entity_poly.type
_entity_poly.pdbx_seq_one_letter_code
_entity_poly.pdbx_strand_id
1 'polypeptide(L)'
;MPRSLLPGPAPESLHVLSQSPPLVPNLGRRRKAITLACEPCRQRKSRCVRRRTACHYRATLEEQGAYQELFRILATKPMHEGTDILRRIQSGHDVESILDHIQRADLQKQAHVVPNHYYQYEFPYRKEMPSFLIQEGNQYLDSWLYKYSLGEARISDGDNPPTEYPIIYEAPYHAAEMVDPLLDHIDARKWTCIIDDNKLLRKLLETYFMTEYPFYPAFQKNYFLEDMATGRSKYCSSLLVHAVLASACHGYSKMSHRSQFWNPRTLGYQFLAEARRLWELEIGNARLTNIQAAIVLSIVHDANGSDEVGRSYLTQAVAAAHAMHLFSTPTTNSDDVEYNARAFTAWALFGLQGIQLSTQDDCYGDFGLRYPSAKGPVSINYANTFRTFSEFRVIMNDVAAVFFSGFKNTPDTIVDRIKGFCIRLDSWYRNLPPGLRATEITFPWQLKLHIHYYNLTVYLLETLRMTTAPALVDESVQKVLSGAKIKMETLLRLYYQRHGFESYDIFIIILLAFVGFMHAKNLENSEMADLESRRSTVVLVLKGLGDQSINCYVAKVVLRLLKGSIGSENSFLLKEVDIVEEGGEEDRAMEEQSSARLVASCLLRCKHDPNDLDARYFCYTTVAKAVRAVSLSAPLSASHAIGHQPGSFNIGHGGTTCIPLLAFCMFNACKNANNNRQRRSVDILLEQDTVKSLLADKKASDGDFDLGD
;
A
#
# COMPACT_ATOMS: atom_id res chain seq x y z
N MET A 1 -75.26 3.72 41.08
CA MET A 1 -75.97 4.96 41.49
C MET A 1 -74.99 6.12 41.39
N PRO A 2 -75.31 7.22 40.71
CA PRO A 2 -74.50 8.44 40.71
C PRO A 2 -74.97 9.44 41.80
N ARG A 3 -74.06 10.30 42.27
CA ARG A 3 -74.42 11.61 42.84
C ARG A 3 -73.41 12.67 42.41
N SER A 4 -73.89 13.61 41.61
CA SER A 4 -73.25 14.90 41.37
C SER A 4 -73.45 15.84 42.57
N LEU A 5 -72.64 16.89 42.65
CA LEU A 5 -72.96 18.10 43.39
C LEU A 5 -73.04 19.29 42.42
N LEU A 6 -73.70 20.35 42.87
CA LEU A 6 -74.40 21.33 42.02
C LEU A 6 -73.57 22.60 41.70
N PRO A 7 -73.96 23.39 40.68
CA PRO A 7 -73.15 24.49 40.15
C PRO A 7 -73.24 25.78 40.98
N GLY A 8 -72.32 26.71 40.70
CA GLY A 8 -72.39 28.09 41.20
C GLY A 8 -73.28 29.00 40.31
N PRO A 9 -73.71 30.15 40.82
CA PRO A 9 -74.35 31.19 40.03
C PRO A 9 -73.32 32.11 39.35
N ALA A 10 -73.75 32.79 38.29
CA ALA A 10 -72.96 33.81 37.58
C ALA A 10 -73.40 35.25 37.98
N PRO A 11 -73.55 36.25 37.09
CA PRO A 11 -72.68 37.42 37.18
C PRO A 11 -73.47 38.73 37.40
N GLU A 12 -72.83 39.85 37.04
CA GLU A 12 -73.40 41.17 36.81
C GLU A 12 -73.80 42.03 38.04
N SER A 13 -73.74 43.36 37.97
CA SER A 13 -72.57 44.26 37.78
C SER A 13 -73.06 45.72 37.77
N LEU A 14 -72.13 46.70 37.94
CA LEU A 14 -72.37 48.15 37.71
C LEU A 14 -73.33 48.80 38.75
N HIS A 15 -73.34 50.10 39.05
CA HIS A 15 -72.41 51.24 38.87
C HIS A 15 -72.81 52.35 39.88
N VAL A 16 -72.05 53.42 40.19
CA VAL A 16 -70.70 53.91 39.83
C VAL A 16 -70.18 54.81 40.97
N LEU A 17 -68.90 55.22 40.95
CA LEU A 17 -68.28 56.49 41.42
C LEU A 17 -66.82 56.21 41.88
N SER A 18 -65.79 56.98 41.52
CA SER A 18 -65.60 57.94 40.41
C SER A 18 -64.10 58.20 40.16
N GLN A 19 -63.76 58.87 39.05
CA GLN A 19 -62.46 59.53 38.75
C GLN A 19 -61.18 58.66 38.61
N SER A 20 -60.68 58.49 37.36
CA SER A 20 -59.26 58.63 36.96
C SER A 20 -59.00 58.22 35.49
N PRO A 21 -58.45 59.09 34.64
CA PRO A 21 -57.79 58.75 33.35
C PRO A 21 -56.29 59.14 33.33
N PRO A 22 -55.47 58.75 32.33
CA PRO A 22 -55.75 57.90 31.14
C PRO A 22 -54.82 56.66 30.98
N LEU A 23 -55.00 55.95 29.85
CA LEU A 23 -54.32 54.71 29.41
C LEU A 23 -53.13 55.04 28.45
N VAL A 24 -52.22 54.20 27.91
CA VAL A 24 -51.80 52.75 27.90
C VAL A 24 -50.38 52.71 27.20
N PRO A 25 -49.49 51.67 27.17
CA PRO A 25 -49.74 50.21 27.05
C PRO A 25 -48.84 49.23 27.87
N ASN A 26 -49.08 47.95 27.61
CA ASN A 26 -48.36 46.70 27.94
C ASN A 26 -46.84 46.63 27.62
N LEU A 27 -46.08 45.80 28.35
CA LEU A 27 -45.59 44.47 27.90
C LEU A 27 -44.59 43.77 28.87
N GLY A 28 -44.74 42.44 29.03
CA GLY A 28 -43.62 41.51 29.29
C GLY A 28 -43.30 41.12 30.74
N ARG A 29 -43.07 39.81 30.96
CA ARG A 29 -42.48 39.26 32.19
C ARG A 29 -41.07 39.84 32.40
N ARG A 30 -40.68 40.16 33.66
CA ARG A 30 -39.33 40.60 34.03
C ARG A 30 -38.26 39.64 33.47
N ARG A 31 -37.49 40.10 32.47
CA ARG A 31 -36.30 39.39 31.98
C ARG A 31 -35.27 39.31 33.11
N LYS A 32 -34.61 38.16 33.27
CA LYS A 32 -33.37 38.09 34.06
C LYS A 32 -32.36 39.07 33.46
N ALA A 33 -31.64 39.82 34.28
CA ALA A 33 -30.63 40.75 33.80
C ALA A 33 -29.61 40.00 32.95
N ILE A 34 -29.48 40.38 31.67
CA ILE A 34 -28.46 39.83 30.79
C ILE A 34 -27.13 40.39 31.26
N THR A 35 -26.34 39.59 31.97
CA THR A 35 -24.94 39.90 32.24
C THR A 35 -24.21 39.92 30.92
N LEU A 36 -23.97 41.12 30.38
CA LEU A 36 -23.14 41.35 29.21
C LEU A 36 -21.77 40.68 29.44
N ALA A 37 -21.51 39.61 28.70
CA ALA A 37 -20.18 39.05 28.56
C ALA A 37 -19.25 40.15 28.00
N CYS A 38 -18.01 40.19 28.45
CA CYS A 38 -17.02 41.06 27.83
C CYS A 38 -16.74 40.57 26.39
N GLU A 39 -16.38 41.50 25.51
CA GLU A 39 -16.19 41.20 24.08
C GLU A 39 -15.26 40.00 23.79
N PRO A 40 -14.16 39.76 24.54
CA PRO A 40 -13.33 38.55 24.37
C PRO A 40 -14.09 37.23 24.63
N CYS A 41 -14.96 37.16 25.64
CA CYS A 41 -15.82 35.99 25.87
C CYS A 41 -16.90 35.87 24.78
N ARG A 42 -17.36 37.01 24.25
CA ARG A 42 -18.40 37.09 23.22
C ARG A 42 -17.89 36.56 21.88
N GLN A 43 -16.69 36.98 21.46
CA GLN A 43 -15.99 36.48 20.27
C GLN A 43 -15.70 34.97 20.39
N ARG A 44 -15.31 34.51 21.59
CA ARG A 44 -14.95 33.10 21.85
C ARG A 44 -16.14 32.21 22.28
N LYS A 45 -17.38 32.70 22.20
CA LYS A 45 -18.63 32.01 22.60
C LYS A 45 -18.59 31.37 24.01
N SER A 46 -17.77 31.89 24.94
CA SER A 46 -17.46 31.25 26.22
C SER A 46 -18.19 31.86 27.43
N ARG A 47 -18.36 31.07 28.50
CA ARG A 47 -19.18 31.42 29.66
C ARG A 47 -18.46 32.39 30.60
N CYS A 48 -18.72 33.69 30.46
CA CYS A 48 -18.16 34.74 31.32
C CYS A 48 -18.59 34.60 32.80
N VAL A 49 -17.63 34.58 33.73
CA VAL A 49 -17.86 34.53 35.19
C VAL A 49 -17.20 35.73 35.87
N ARG A 50 -17.99 36.74 36.25
CA ARG A 50 -17.50 37.92 36.98
C ARG A 50 -17.56 37.70 38.50
N ARG A 51 -16.42 37.84 39.18
CA ARG A 51 -16.34 38.15 40.62
C ARG A 51 -15.46 39.39 40.80
N ARG A 52 -16.03 40.46 41.38
CA ARG A 52 -15.39 41.73 41.77
C ARG A 52 -14.28 42.23 40.82
N THR A 53 -14.70 43.05 39.85
CA THR A 53 -13.88 43.92 38.96
C THR A 53 -12.81 43.28 38.06
N ALA A 54 -12.34 42.05 38.31
CA ALA A 54 -11.44 41.31 37.41
C ALA A 54 -12.17 40.19 36.65
N CYS A 55 -11.70 39.89 35.44
CA CYS A 55 -12.15 38.74 34.64
C CYS A 55 -11.03 37.70 34.59
N HIS A 56 -10.95 36.83 35.61
CA HIS A 56 -9.95 35.76 35.62
C HIS A 56 -10.31 34.68 34.61
N TYR A 57 -9.40 34.43 33.66
CA TYR A 57 -9.36 33.16 32.95
C TYR A 57 -9.08 32.04 33.97
N ARG A 58 -9.81 30.93 33.86
CA ARG A 58 -9.55 29.71 34.61
C ARG A 58 -9.36 28.61 33.58
N ALA A 59 -8.11 28.30 33.30
CA ALA A 59 -7.70 27.16 32.50
C ALA A 59 -8.32 25.87 33.06
N THR A 60 -8.50 24.85 32.21
CA THR A 60 -8.75 23.49 32.70
C THR A 60 -7.50 22.97 33.42
N LEU A 61 -7.65 21.96 34.27
CA LEU A 61 -6.50 21.34 34.93
C LEU A 61 -5.57 20.65 33.92
N GLU A 62 -6.13 20.16 32.79
CA GLU A 62 -5.36 19.63 31.66
C GLU A 62 -4.52 20.71 30.97
N GLU A 63 -5.11 21.87 30.62
CA GLU A 63 -4.37 23.01 30.08
C GLU A 63 -3.18 23.38 30.99
N GLN A 64 -3.41 23.46 32.32
CA GLN A 64 -2.35 23.82 33.26
C GLN A 64 -1.20 22.80 33.29
N GLY A 65 -1.47 21.50 33.11
CA GLY A 65 -0.45 20.47 32.98
C GLY A 65 0.38 20.64 31.71
N ALA A 66 -0.27 20.90 30.56
CA ALA A 66 0.39 21.08 29.28
C ALA A 66 1.36 22.29 29.28
N TYR A 67 0.92 23.46 29.80
CA TYR A 67 1.81 24.62 29.91
C TYR A 67 2.98 24.40 30.89
N GLN A 68 2.79 23.61 31.96
CA GLN A 68 3.88 23.25 32.89
C GLN A 68 4.89 22.29 32.25
N GLU A 69 4.43 21.29 31.51
CA GLU A 69 5.31 20.33 30.83
C GLU A 69 6.14 21.01 29.73
N LEU A 70 5.52 21.88 28.92
CA LEU A 70 6.24 22.64 27.89
C LEU A 70 7.33 23.55 28.51
N PHE A 71 7.04 24.18 29.65
CA PHE A 71 8.03 24.95 30.39
C PHE A 71 9.15 24.08 30.97
N ARG A 72 8.83 22.89 31.49
CA ARG A 72 9.82 21.92 31.98
C ARG A 72 10.77 21.46 30.87
N ILE A 73 10.25 21.19 29.68
CA ILE A 73 11.05 20.79 28.50
C ILE A 73 11.94 21.94 28.04
N LEU A 74 11.40 23.17 27.93
CA LEU A 74 12.18 24.36 27.58
C LEU A 74 13.31 24.67 28.59
N ALA A 75 13.12 24.32 29.87
CA ALA A 75 14.12 24.51 30.93
C ALA A 75 15.16 23.38 31.02
N THR A 76 15.02 22.28 30.27
CA THR A 76 15.88 21.07 30.39
C THR A 76 16.50 20.57 29.09
N LYS A 77 15.93 20.87 27.93
CA LYS A 77 16.50 20.51 26.61
C LYS A 77 17.65 21.43 26.20
N PRO A 78 18.56 20.98 25.30
CA PRO A 78 19.64 21.81 24.76
C PRO A 78 19.14 23.06 24.02
N MET A 79 19.94 24.13 24.01
CA MET A 79 19.58 25.43 23.41
C MET A 79 19.07 25.37 21.97
N HIS A 80 19.58 24.46 21.13
CA HIS A 80 19.11 24.34 19.74
C HIS A 80 17.69 23.76 19.67
N GLU A 81 17.37 22.73 20.46
CA GLU A 81 16.02 22.17 20.56
C GLU A 81 15.05 23.21 21.17
N GLY A 82 15.47 23.91 22.22
CA GLY A 82 14.69 25.00 22.82
C GLY A 82 14.40 26.15 21.86
N THR A 83 15.32 26.47 20.95
CA THR A 83 15.14 27.49 19.90
C THR A 83 14.07 27.07 18.88
N ASP A 84 14.02 25.79 18.51
CA ASP A 84 13.00 25.26 17.60
C ASP A 84 11.60 25.19 18.24
N ILE A 85 11.53 24.87 19.53
CA ILE A 85 10.28 24.95 20.32
C ILE A 85 9.80 26.40 20.39
N LEU A 86 10.69 27.35 20.71
CA LEU A 86 10.36 28.79 20.73
C LEU A 86 9.88 29.30 19.38
N ARG A 87 10.47 28.85 18.26
CA ARG A 87 10.02 29.20 16.91
C ARG A 87 8.58 28.73 16.65
N ARG A 88 8.21 27.53 17.09
CA ARG A 88 6.84 26.98 16.92
C ARG A 88 5.80 27.72 17.74
N ILE A 89 6.16 28.13 18.96
CA ILE A 89 5.35 29.03 19.81
C ILE A 89 5.14 30.38 19.09
N GLN A 90 6.20 30.96 18.51
CA GLN A 90 6.12 32.21 17.74
C GLN A 90 5.30 32.08 16.45
N SER A 91 5.29 30.90 15.82
CA SER A 91 4.41 30.57 14.69
C SER A 91 2.95 30.31 15.08
N GLY A 92 2.60 30.34 16.37
CA GLY A 92 1.21 30.24 16.84
C GLY A 92 0.63 28.82 16.89
N HIS A 93 1.47 27.78 16.94
CA HIS A 93 1.01 26.42 17.25
C HIS A 93 0.50 26.35 18.69
N ASP A 94 -0.51 25.53 18.95
CA ASP A 94 -0.99 25.26 20.30
C ASP A 94 -0.02 24.36 21.08
N VAL A 95 -0.16 24.35 22.40
CA VAL A 95 0.78 23.66 23.30
C VAL A 95 0.65 22.14 23.23
N GLU A 96 -0.53 21.60 22.93
CA GLU A 96 -0.72 20.15 22.80
C GLU A 96 -0.02 19.66 21.53
N SER A 97 -0.21 20.33 20.39
CA SER A 97 0.52 20.08 19.14
C SER A 97 2.04 20.21 19.29
N ILE A 98 2.52 21.20 20.06
CA ILE A 98 3.96 21.34 20.33
C ILE A 98 4.49 20.18 21.18
N LEU A 99 3.79 19.80 22.26
CA LEU A 99 4.19 18.68 23.13
C LEU A 99 4.16 17.34 22.41
N ASP A 100 3.10 17.09 21.65
CA ASP A 100 2.90 15.89 20.83
C ASP A 100 3.96 15.78 19.72
N HIS A 101 4.36 16.91 19.10
CA HIS A 101 5.50 16.93 18.19
C HIS A 101 6.84 16.64 18.88
N ILE A 102 7.04 17.13 20.12
CA ILE A 102 8.25 16.82 20.91
C ILE A 102 8.27 15.33 21.30
N GLN A 103 7.13 14.75 21.66
CA GLN A 103 7.01 13.32 21.96
C GLN A 103 7.25 12.46 20.71
N ARG A 104 6.66 12.78 19.55
CA ARG A 104 7.01 12.11 18.28
C ARG A 104 8.49 12.26 17.91
N ALA A 105 9.10 13.41 18.14
CA ALA A 105 10.52 13.63 17.88
C ALA A 105 11.43 12.83 18.83
N ASP A 106 11.07 12.72 20.12
CA ASP A 106 11.79 11.87 21.06
C ASP A 106 11.54 10.37 20.81
N LEU A 107 10.36 9.96 20.31
CA LEU A 107 10.10 8.61 19.82
C LEU A 107 10.94 8.29 18.57
N GLN A 108 11.07 9.22 17.61
CA GLN A 108 11.98 9.06 16.47
C GLN A 108 13.45 9.02 16.90
N LYS A 109 13.85 9.77 17.94
CA LYS A 109 15.18 9.65 18.56
C LYS A 109 15.35 8.31 19.27
N GLN A 110 14.35 7.79 19.96
CA GLN A 110 14.37 6.46 20.59
C GLN A 110 14.44 5.33 19.55
N ALA A 111 13.86 5.51 18.35
CA ALA A 111 14.07 4.60 17.23
C ALA A 111 15.50 4.66 16.63
N HIS A 112 16.29 5.71 16.92
CA HIS A 112 17.69 5.85 16.51
C HIS A 112 18.71 5.53 17.63
N VAL A 113 18.32 5.71 18.89
CA VAL A 113 19.09 5.25 20.06
C VAL A 113 18.70 3.80 20.32
N VAL A 114 19.42 2.87 19.68
CA VAL A 114 19.21 1.41 19.78
C VAL A 114 18.93 1.00 21.23
N PRO A 115 17.68 0.65 21.58
CA PRO A 115 17.37 0.07 22.87
C PRO A 115 17.74 -1.41 22.81
N ASN A 116 18.41 -1.91 23.85
CA ASN A 116 18.05 -3.25 24.29
C ASN A 116 16.58 -3.20 24.75
N HIS A 117 15.88 -4.34 24.68
CA HIS A 117 14.45 -4.57 24.96
C HIS A 117 13.50 -4.36 23.76
N TYR A 118 12.89 -5.48 23.34
CA TYR A 118 11.52 -5.64 22.84
C TYR A 118 10.85 -4.42 22.18
N TYR A 119 10.93 -4.32 20.85
CA TYR A 119 10.13 -3.36 20.08
C TYR A 119 8.96 -4.07 19.39
N GLN A 120 7.74 -3.62 19.69
CA GLN A 120 6.50 -4.11 19.10
C GLN A 120 5.63 -2.90 18.70
N TYR A 121 5.00 -3.00 17.54
CA TYR A 121 4.11 -1.96 17.03
C TYR A 121 2.70 -2.08 17.64
N GLU A 122 2.18 -0.99 18.19
CA GLU A 122 0.78 -0.89 18.61
C GLU A 122 -0.13 -0.60 17.40
N PHE A 123 -1.31 -1.24 17.36
CA PHE A 123 -2.31 -0.98 16.33
C PHE A 123 -2.89 0.45 16.45
N PRO A 124 -3.05 1.18 15.33
CA PRO A 124 -3.36 2.63 15.36
C PRO A 124 -4.77 3.02 15.85
N TYR A 125 -5.72 2.07 15.97
CA TYR A 125 -7.13 2.39 16.29
C TYR A 125 -7.73 1.61 17.48
N ARG A 126 -7.30 0.35 17.66
CA ARG A 126 -7.69 -0.53 18.78
C ARG A 126 -6.50 -1.41 19.12
N LYS A 127 -6.04 -1.38 20.37
CA LYS A 127 -4.80 -2.08 20.79
C LYS A 127 -4.96 -3.60 20.76
N GLU A 128 -6.19 -4.09 20.94
CA GLU A 128 -6.53 -5.50 20.98
C GLU A 128 -6.67 -6.09 19.57
N MET A 129 -6.34 -7.37 19.42
CA MET A 129 -6.71 -8.15 18.23
C MET A 129 -8.25 -8.22 18.13
N PRO A 130 -8.89 -7.87 17.00
CA PRO A 130 -10.34 -7.94 16.86
C PRO A 130 -10.89 -9.33 17.16
N SER A 131 -11.98 -9.39 17.95
CA SER A 131 -12.56 -10.66 18.44
C SER A 131 -12.96 -11.62 17.32
N PHE A 132 -13.40 -11.11 16.16
CA PHE A 132 -13.76 -11.95 15.01
C PHE A 132 -12.57 -12.69 14.37
N LEU A 133 -11.31 -12.32 14.70
CA LEU A 133 -10.10 -13.05 14.31
C LEU A 133 -9.73 -14.12 15.34
N ILE A 134 -10.18 -13.98 16.59
CA ILE A 134 -9.91 -14.90 17.70
C ILE A 134 -10.88 -16.09 17.62
N GLN A 135 -10.67 -16.95 16.61
CA GLN A 135 -11.51 -18.12 16.33
C GLN A 135 -10.75 -19.44 16.53
N GLU A 136 -11.49 -20.47 16.95
CA GLU A 136 -11.00 -21.85 16.97
C GLU A 136 -10.55 -22.29 15.56
N GLY A 137 -9.39 -22.96 15.48
CA GLY A 137 -8.77 -23.30 14.18
C GLY A 137 -8.08 -22.14 13.46
N ASN A 138 -7.83 -21.01 14.13
CA ASN A 138 -6.90 -19.98 13.65
C ASN A 138 -5.47 -20.24 14.16
N GLN A 139 -4.78 -21.20 13.53
CA GLN A 139 -3.44 -21.71 13.87
C GLN A 139 -2.32 -20.67 14.05
N TYR A 140 -2.52 -19.40 13.68
CA TYR A 140 -1.56 -18.32 13.93
C TYR A 140 -1.65 -17.78 15.37
N LEU A 141 -2.77 -18.02 16.06
CA LEU A 141 -2.96 -17.67 17.48
C LEU A 141 -2.23 -18.63 18.43
N ASP A 142 -1.70 -19.74 17.90
CA ASP A 142 -0.84 -20.70 18.60
C ASP A 142 0.65 -20.47 18.27
N SER A 143 0.96 -19.50 17.39
CA SER A 143 2.32 -19.23 16.92
C SER A 143 3.18 -18.52 17.97
N TRP A 144 4.50 -18.76 17.91
CA TRP A 144 5.47 -18.04 18.72
C TRP A 144 5.43 -16.53 18.44
N LEU A 145 5.25 -16.14 17.17
CA LEU A 145 5.09 -14.74 16.78
C LEU A 145 3.91 -14.06 17.51
N TYR A 146 2.78 -14.75 17.67
CA TYR A 146 1.63 -14.24 18.42
C TYR A 146 1.85 -14.30 19.94
N LYS A 147 2.43 -15.38 20.49
CA LYS A 147 2.81 -15.45 21.92
C LYS A 147 3.66 -14.23 22.33
N TYR A 148 4.73 -13.95 21.57
CA TYR A 148 5.61 -12.79 21.77
C TYR A 148 4.96 -11.43 21.43
N SER A 149 3.75 -11.41 20.84
CA SER A 149 2.95 -10.18 20.63
C SER A 149 1.96 -9.87 21.77
N LEU A 150 1.86 -10.76 22.76
CA LEU A 150 1.03 -10.59 23.96
C LEU A 150 1.87 -10.23 25.22
N GLY A 151 3.17 -10.03 25.06
CA GLY A 151 4.12 -9.80 26.15
C GLY A 151 4.37 -11.03 27.02
N GLU A 152 5.02 -10.82 28.16
CA GLU A 152 5.42 -11.89 29.11
C GLU A 152 4.23 -12.71 29.65
N ALA A 153 3.01 -12.18 29.57
CA ALA A 153 1.78 -12.73 30.17
C ALA A 153 1.32 -14.12 29.65
N ARG A 154 2.05 -14.74 28.71
CA ARG A 154 1.80 -16.12 28.25
C ARG A 154 3.05 -17.00 28.08
N ILE A 155 4.27 -16.48 28.23
CA ILE A 155 5.47 -17.32 28.16
C ILE A 155 5.69 -17.92 29.56
N SER A 156 5.57 -19.24 29.68
CA SER A 156 5.84 -19.96 30.92
C SER A 156 7.32 -20.37 31.00
N ASP A 157 7.88 -20.56 32.20
CA ASP A 157 9.30 -20.92 32.40
C ASP A 157 9.78 -22.22 31.68
N GLY A 158 8.86 -23.05 31.19
CA GLY A 158 9.17 -24.25 30.38
C GLY A 158 9.00 -24.07 28.86
N ASP A 159 8.48 -22.94 28.41
CA ASP A 159 7.97 -22.72 27.05
C ASP A 159 9.09 -22.17 26.13
N ASN A 160 10.07 -23.03 25.81
CA ASN A 160 11.20 -22.68 24.95
C ASN A 160 10.81 -22.61 23.45
N PRO A 161 11.21 -21.57 22.71
CA PRO A 161 10.95 -21.47 21.28
C PRO A 161 11.82 -22.47 20.47
N PRO A 162 11.39 -22.90 19.27
CA PRO A 162 12.08 -23.88 18.43
C PRO A 162 13.26 -23.27 17.64
N THR A 163 14.07 -22.43 18.29
CA THR A 163 15.23 -21.76 17.72
C THR A 163 16.26 -21.45 18.80
N GLU A 164 17.54 -21.50 18.44
CA GLU A 164 18.65 -21.04 19.30
C GLU A 164 18.68 -19.51 19.46
N TYR A 165 17.87 -18.78 18.68
CA TYR A 165 17.90 -17.32 18.55
C TYR A 165 16.55 -16.65 18.87
N PRO A 166 16.06 -16.65 20.13
CA PRO A 166 14.76 -16.07 20.50
C PRO A 166 14.52 -14.63 20.01
N ILE A 167 15.59 -13.83 19.89
CA ILE A 167 15.61 -12.44 19.41
C ILE A 167 14.81 -12.18 18.11
N ILE A 168 14.66 -13.19 17.24
CA ILE A 168 13.85 -13.08 16.02
C ILE A 168 12.36 -12.82 16.30
N TYR A 169 11.85 -13.28 17.45
CA TYR A 169 10.49 -13.03 17.91
C TYR A 169 10.36 -11.74 18.74
N GLU A 170 11.46 -11.07 19.05
CA GLU A 170 11.52 -9.93 19.99
C GLU A 170 11.73 -8.59 19.26
N ALA A 171 12.51 -8.61 18.17
CA ALA A 171 12.91 -7.43 17.41
C ALA A 171 12.34 -7.43 15.97
N PRO A 172 12.04 -6.26 15.38
CA PRO A 172 11.67 -6.16 13.98
C PRO A 172 12.83 -6.57 13.07
N TYR A 173 12.50 -7.22 11.94
CA TYR A 173 13.48 -7.69 10.97
C TYR A 173 14.38 -6.55 10.42
N HIS A 174 13.84 -5.35 10.25
CA HIS A 174 14.58 -4.18 9.76
C HIS A 174 15.57 -3.57 10.77
N ALA A 175 15.53 -4.00 12.05
CA ALA A 175 16.54 -3.63 13.04
C ALA A 175 17.80 -4.52 12.97
N ALA A 176 17.79 -5.60 12.18
CA ALA A 176 18.98 -6.40 11.91
C ALA A 176 19.81 -5.81 10.76
N GLU A 177 21.14 -5.92 10.86
CA GLU A 177 22.03 -5.68 9.72
C GLU A 177 22.37 -7.00 9.01
N MET A 178 22.45 -6.97 7.69
CA MET A 178 23.04 -8.05 6.90
C MET A 178 24.56 -8.12 7.15
N VAL A 179 25.10 -9.33 7.34
CA VAL A 179 26.54 -9.56 7.49
C VAL A 179 27.04 -10.45 6.34
N ASP A 180 27.84 -9.88 5.44
CA ASP A 180 28.46 -10.59 4.33
C ASP A 180 29.87 -10.00 4.03
N PRO A 181 30.98 -10.72 4.28
CA PRO A 181 32.34 -10.21 4.14
C PRO A 181 32.74 -9.79 2.72
N LEU A 182 32.01 -10.21 1.67
CA LEU A 182 32.29 -9.79 0.30
C LEU A 182 32.01 -8.29 0.11
N LEU A 183 31.09 -7.71 0.90
CA LEU A 183 30.75 -6.29 0.89
C LEU A 183 31.90 -5.36 1.36
N ASP A 184 32.94 -5.90 2.00
CA ASP A 184 34.17 -5.17 2.33
C ASP A 184 35.17 -5.06 1.16
N HIS A 185 34.99 -5.86 0.11
CA HIS A 185 35.96 -6.01 -0.97
C HIS A 185 35.50 -5.39 -2.30
N ILE A 186 34.31 -4.77 -2.33
CA ILE A 186 33.70 -4.18 -3.53
C ILE A 186 34.11 -2.71 -3.69
N ASP A 187 34.46 -2.33 -4.92
CA ASP A 187 34.79 -0.97 -5.34
C ASP A 187 33.71 -0.44 -6.30
N ALA A 188 33.00 0.61 -5.91
CA ALA A 188 31.92 1.23 -6.66
C ALA A 188 32.35 1.68 -8.06
N ARG A 189 33.58 2.19 -8.18
CA ARG A 189 34.12 2.78 -9.42
C ARG A 189 34.31 1.76 -10.55
N LYS A 190 34.31 0.46 -10.22
CA LYS A 190 34.33 -0.65 -11.22
C LYS A 190 32.95 -0.94 -11.81
N TRP A 191 31.88 -0.56 -11.12
CA TRP A 191 30.53 -1.06 -11.39
C TRP A 191 29.51 0.02 -11.73
N THR A 192 29.66 1.23 -11.20
CA THR A 192 28.75 2.37 -11.46
C THR A 192 29.49 3.67 -11.69
N CYS A 193 28.91 4.51 -12.55
CA CYS A 193 29.34 5.88 -12.83
C CYS A 193 28.58 6.94 -12.00
N ILE A 194 27.58 6.52 -11.21
CA ILE A 194 26.66 7.42 -10.49
C ILE A 194 27.18 7.77 -9.09
N ILE A 195 27.86 6.83 -8.41
CA ILE A 195 28.45 7.04 -7.08
C ILE A 195 29.86 6.46 -7.00
N ASP A 196 30.71 7.04 -6.16
CA ASP A 196 32.05 6.52 -5.86
C ASP A 196 32.29 6.24 -4.35
N ASP A 197 31.29 6.47 -3.50
CA ASP A 197 31.33 6.08 -2.08
C ASP A 197 30.97 4.59 -1.89
N ASN A 198 31.97 3.79 -1.55
CA ASN A 198 31.80 2.37 -1.22
C ASN A 198 30.92 2.13 0.02
N LYS A 199 30.76 3.11 0.93
CA LYS A 199 29.87 2.98 2.10
C LYS A 199 28.40 3.10 1.69
N LEU A 200 28.07 4.10 0.87
CA LEU A 200 26.75 4.22 0.25
C LEU A 200 26.42 3.01 -0.64
N LEU A 201 27.36 2.57 -1.49
CA LEU A 201 27.19 1.35 -2.28
C LEU A 201 26.84 0.15 -1.39
N ARG A 202 27.61 -0.07 -0.32
CA ARG A 202 27.34 -1.15 0.64
C ARG A 202 25.95 -1.05 1.23
N LYS A 203 25.56 0.11 1.77
CA LYS A 203 24.23 0.26 2.39
C LYS A 203 23.09 0.12 1.38
N LEU A 204 23.29 0.45 0.10
CA LEU A 204 22.31 0.13 -0.96
C LEU A 204 22.24 -1.39 -1.24
N LEU A 205 23.38 -2.09 -1.34
CA LEU A 205 23.40 -3.55 -1.52
C LEU A 205 22.74 -4.26 -0.33
N GLU A 206 23.13 -3.94 0.91
CA GLU A 206 22.48 -4.44 2.13
C GLU A 206 20.95 -4.20 2.10
N THR A 207 20.52 -2.99 1.69
CA THR A 207 19.09 -2.65 1.59
C THR A 207 18.36 -3.58 0.62
N TYR A 208 18.86 -3.74 -0.61
CA TYR A 208 18.24 -4.61 -1.63
C TYR A 208 18.12 -6.06 -1.15
N PHE A 209 19.18 -6.57 -0.52
CA PHE A 209 19.23 -7.93 0.01
C PHE A 209 18.32 -8.14 1.23
N MET A 210 17.97 -7.09 1.97
CA MET A 210 17.02 -7.15 3.07
C MET A 210 15.57 -6.96 2.62
N THR A 211 15.27 -6.00 1.72
CA THR A 211 13.87 -5.65 1.39
C THR A 211 13.27 -6.48 0.26
N GLU A 212 13.99 -6.65 -0.85
CA GLU A 212 13.43 -7.17 -2.11
C GLU A 212 13.86 -8.62 -2.39
N TYR A 213 15.17 -8.90 -2.30
CA TYR A 213 15.72 -10.23 -2.60
C TYR A 213 15.00 -11.38 -1.86
N PRO A 214 14.61 -11.29 -0.56
CA PRO A 214 14.05 -12.45 0.13
C PRO A 214 12.70 -12.94 -0.42
N PHE A 215 12.00 -12.13 -1.24
CA PHE A 215 10.72 -12.50 -1.85
C PHE A 215 10.73 -12.42 -3.40
N TYR A 216 11.63 -11.62 -3.98
CA TYR A 216 11.85 -11.48 -5.42
C TYR A 216 13.34 -11.60 -5.79
N PRO A 217 14.00 -12.73 -5.51
CA PRO A 217 15.42 -12.89 -5.84
C PRO A 217 15.59 -13.06 -7.35
N ALA A 218 16.44 -12.23 -7.96
CA ALA A 218 16.67 -12.24 -9.41
C ALA A 218 17.85 -13.14 -9.84
N PHE A 219 18.79 -13.38 -8.93
CA PHE A 219 20.07 -14.04 -9.15
C PHE A 219 20.56 -14.67 -7.83
N GLN A 220 21.56 -15.56 -7.88
CA GLN A 220 22.13 -16.16 -6.68
C GLN A 220 23.14 -15.18 -6.02
N LYS A 221 22.89 -14.79 -4.76
CA LYS A 221 23.65 -13.75 -4.04
C LYS A 221 25.17 -13.94 -4.10
N ASN A 222 25.65 -15.13 -3.72
CA ASN A 222 27.07 -15.36 -3.47
C ASN A 222 27.85 -15.23 -4.79
N TYR A 223 27.35 -15.85 -5.86
CA TYR A 223 27.97 -15.76 -7.19
C TYR A 223 28.02 -14.30 -7.70
N PHE A 224 26.97 -13.51 -7.45
CA PHE A 224 26.95 -12.08 -7.77
C PHE A 224 27.97 -11.30 -6.95
N LEU A 225 28.02 -11.47 -5.62
CA LEU A 225 28.94 -10.75 -4.73
C LEU A 225 30.41 -11.15 -4.94
N GLU A 226 30.69 -12.42 -5.22
CA GLU A 226 32.03 -12.91 -5.56
C GLU A 226 32.55 -12.27 -6.85
N ASP A 227 31.73 -12.26 -7.91
CA ASP A 227 32.07 -11.58 -9.16
C ASP A 227 32.20 -10.06 -8.96
N MET A 228 31.33 -9.44 -8.16
CA MET A 228 31.37 -8.01 -7.87
C MET A 228 32.62 -7.60 -7.08
N ALA A 229 33.05 -8.40 -6.11
CA ALA A 229 34.28 -8.16 -5.35
C ALA A 229 35.55 -8.43 -6.19
N THR A 230 35.57 -9.52 -6.96
CA THR A 230 36.73 -9.90 -7.78
C THR A 230 36.85 -9.09 -9.08
N GLY A 231 35.79 -8.39 -9.53
CA GLY A 231 35.77 -7.65 -10.80
C GLY A 231 35.49 -8.54 -12.02
N ARG A 232 34.94 -9.74 -11.83
CA ARG A 232 34.54 -10.65 -12.91
C ARG A 232 33.12 -10.34 -13.38
N SER A 233 32.82 -10.57 -14.66
CA SER A 233 31.54 -10.21 -15.30
C SER A 233 30.73 -11.41 -15.84
N LYS A 234 30.84 -12.58 -15.18
CA LYS A 234 30.08 -13.79 -15.54
C LYS A 234 28.72 -13.83 -14.84
N TYR A 235 28.69 -13.50 -13.55
CA TYR A 235 27.50 -13.46 -12.69
C TYR A 235 27.21 -12.07 -12.11
N CYS A 236 28.08 -11.08 -12.39
CA CYS A 236 27.82 -9.67 -12.18
C CYS A 236 27.93 -8.90 -13.51
N SER A 237 27.25 -7.76 -13.64
CA SER A 237 27.42 -6.82 -14.77
C SER A 237 27.03 -5.41 -14.32
N SER A 238 27.59 -4.37 -14.94
CA SER A 238 27.18 -2.99 -14.63
C SER A 238 25.69 -2.78 -14.85
N LEU A 239 25.09 -3.39 -15.88
CA LEU A 239 23.64 -3.36 -16.12
C LEU A 239 22.85 -3.93 -14.92
N LEU A 240 23.24 -5.11 -14.43
CA LEU A 240 22.61 -5.74 -13.26
C LEU A 240 22.82 -4.91 -11.99
N VAL A 241 24.02 -4.36 -11.77
CA VAL A 241 24.31 -3.51 -10.60
C VAL A 241 23.46 -2.25 -10.62
N HIS A 242 23.32 -1.54 -11.74
CA HIS A 242 22.47 -0.34 -11.79
C HIS A 242 20.98 -0.68 -11.56
N ALA A 243 20.49 -1.83 -12.05
CA ALA A 243 19.14 -2.28 -11.74
C ALA A 243 18.95 -2.59 -10.24
N VAL A 244 19.90 -3.30 -9.62
CA VAL A 244 19.93 -3.59 -8.17
C VAL A 244 19.97 -2.32 -7.34
N LEU A 245 20.82 -1.35 -7.69
CA LEU A 245 20.93 -0.08 -6.97
C LEU A 245 19.69 0.81 -7.17
N ALA A 246 19.02 0.75 -8.33
CA ALA A 246 17.73 1.42 -8.53
C ALA A 246 16.64 0.83 -7.62
N SER A 247 16.57 -0.49 -7.47
CA SER A 247 15.65 -1.18 -6.54
C SER A 247 15.98 -0.86 -5.07
N ALA A 248 17.26 -0.86 -4.69
CA ALA A 248 17.72 -0.47 -3.36
C ALA A 248 17.25 0.93 -2.94
N CYS A 249 17.11 1.86 -3.89
CA CYS A 249 16.70 3.23 -3.59
C CYS A 249 15.27 3.33 -3.04
N HIS A 250 14.35 2.39 -3.35
CA HIS A 250 13.03 2.37 -2.73
C HIS A 250 13.11 2.02 -1.23
N GLY A 251 14.04 1.15 -0.83
CA GLY A 251 14.21 0.70 0.56
C GLY A 251 15.08 1.60 1.45
N TYR A 252 16.01 2.38 0.88
CA TYR A 252 17.04 3.04 1.68
C TYR A 252 16.52 4.26 2.45
N SER A 253 16.11 4.05 3.70
CA SER A 253 15.39 5.01 4.54
C SER A 253 16.01 6.41 4.69
N LYS A 254 17.33 6.54 4.52
CA LYS A 254 18.06 7.82 4.57
C LYS A 254 17.96 8.64 3.27
N MET A 255 17.35 8.11 2.22
CA MET A 255 17.07 8.83 0.98
C MET A 255 15.68 9.49 1.05
N SER A 256 15.63 10.78 0.73
CA SER A 256 14.39 11.55 0.56
C SER A 256 13.81 11.34 -0.85
N HIS A 257 12.52 11.64 -1.02
CA HIS A 257 11.80 11.59 -2.30
C HIS A 257 11.81 10.22 -3.02
N ARG A 258 11.93 9.10 -2.30
CA ARG A 258 12.06 7.74 -2.87
C ARG A 258 10.89 7.32 -3.78
N SER A 259 9.67 7.76 -3.50
CA SER A 259 8.52 7.55 -4.37
C SER A 259 8.47 8.45 -5.62
N GLN A 260 9.31 9.49 -5.71
CA GLN A 260 9.39 10.40 -6.87
C GLN A 260 10.24 9.83 -8.02
N PHE A 261 9.79 8.72 -8.62
CA PHE A 261 10.54 8.02 -9.69
C PHE A 261 10.78 8.85 -10.96
N TRP A 262 10.12 10.00 -11.11
CA TRP A 262 10.29 10.97 -12.19
C TRP A 262 11.36 12.04 -11.89
N ASN A 263 11.82 12.19 -10.64
CA ASN A 263 12.71 13.26 -10.22
C ASN A 263 14.19 12.90 -10.54
N PRO A 264 14.85 13.57 -11.50
CA PRO A 264 16.20 13.24 -11.94
C PRO A 264 17.29 13.55 -10.90
N ARG A 265 16.96 14.25 -9.82
CA ARG A 265 17.88 14.50 -8.70
C ARG A 265 17.97 13.32 -7.73
N THR A 266 17.06 12.34 -7.82
CA THR A 266 17.13 11.13 -7.00
C THR A 266 18.14 10.13 -7.55
N LEU A 267 18.85 9.43 -6.66
CA LEU A 267 19.75 8.34 -7.06
C LEU A 267 18.97 7.20 -7.72
N GLY A 268 17.73 6.93 -7.26
CA GLY A 268 16.86 5.91 -7.87
C GLY A 268 16.58 6.19 -9.36
N TYR A 269 16.30 7.44 -9.73
CA TYR A 269 16.19 7.83 -11.14
C TYR A 269 17.51 7.63 -11.88
N GLN A 270 18.64 8.06 -11.31
CA GLN A 270 19.94 8.04 -11.98
C GLN A 270 20.45 6.62 -12.24
N PHE A 271 20.34 5.73 -11.25
CA PHE A 271 20.63 4.31 -11.43
C PHE A 271 19.68 3.67 -12.46
N LEU A 272 18.37 3.97 -12.42
CA LEU A 272 17.41 3.44 -13.40
C LEU A 272 17.69 3.96 -14.81
N ALA A 273 18.06 5.23 -14.98
CA ALA A 273 18.39 5.83 -16.27
C ALA A 273 19.63 5.18 -16.90
N GLU A 274 20.69 4.98 -16.11
CA GLU A 274 21.89 4.28 -16.58
C GLU A 274 21.63 2.79 -16.83
N ALA A 275 20.80 2.13 -16.01
CA ALA A 275 20.36 0.75 -16.28
C ALA A 275 19.60 0.62 -17.61
N ARG A 276 18.72 1.57 -17.97
CA ARG A 276 18.06 1.58 -19.29
C ARG A 276 19.07 1.82 -20.42
N ARG A 277 19.98 2.80 -20.26
CA ARG A 277 21.02 3.10 -21.27
C ARG A 277 21.95 1.90 -21.51
N LEU A 278 22.28 1.15 -20.46
CA LEU A 278 23.05 -0.09 -20.56
C LEU A 278 22.22 -1.24 -21.14
N TRP A 279 20.91 -1.30 -20.87
CA TRP A 279 20.01 -2.26 -21.51
C TRP A 279 19.97 -2.07 -23.03
N GLU A 280 19.79 -0.82 -23.48
CA GLU A 280 19.73 -0.44 -24.90
C GLU A 280 20.99 -0.86 -25.69
N LEU A 281 22.17 -0.85 -25.04
CA LEU A 281 23.43 -1.34 -25.62
C LEU A 281 23.58 -2.87 -25.62
N GLU A 282 22.81 -3.58 -24.80
CA GLU A 282 22.82 -5.05 -24.66
C GLU A 282 21.61 -5.71 -25.38
N ILE A 283 20.80 -4.95 -26.13
CA ILE A 283 19.67 -5.50 -26.92
C ILE A 283 20.20 -6.53 -27.93
N GLY A 284 19.67 -7.74 -27.85
CA GLY A 284 20.07 -8.89 -28.66
C GLY A 284 21.15 -9.78 -28.03
N ASN A 285 21.88 -9.29 -27.01
CA ASN A 285 22.86 -10.09 -26.29
C ASN A 285 22.18 -10.99 -25.25
N ALA A 286 22.04 -12.27 -25.58
CA ALA A 286 21.53 -13.27 -24.66
C ALA A 286 22.60 -13.65 -23.60
N ARG A 287 22.61 -12.93 -22.47
CA ARG A 287 23.49 -13.17 -21.31
C ARG A 287 22.67 -13.42 -20.03
N LEU A 288 23.20 -14.25 -19.13
CA LEU A 288 22.54 -14.58 -17.86
C LEU A 288 22.29 -13.32 -17.01
N THR A 289 23.29 -12.45 -16.91
CA THR A 289 23.18 -11.17 -16.18
C THR A 289 22.23 -10.16 -16.82
N ASN A 290 21.95 -10.28 -18.13
CA ASN A 290 20.92 -9.47 -18.79
C ASN A 290 19.52 -9.99 -18.41
N ILE A 291 19.31 -11.31 -18.39
CA ILE A 291 18.04 -11.93 -17.90
C ILE A 291 17.77 -11.52 -16.43
N GLN A 292 18.80 -11.60 -15.58
CA GLN A 292 18.73 -11.16 -14.17
C GLN A 292 18.42 -9.67 -14.04
N ALA A 293 19.01 -8.82 -14.89
CA ALA A 293 18.75 -7.37 -14.85
C ALA A 293 17.31 -7.03 -15.27
N ALA A 294 16.76 -7.71 -16.28
CA ALA A 294 15.37 -7.54 -16.71
C ALA A 294 14.36 -7.86 -15.61
N ILE A 295 14.64 -8.89 -14.79
CA ILE A 295 13.83 -9.25 -13.62
C ILE A 295 13.80 -8.08 -12.63
N VAL A 296 14.96 -7.55 -12.24
CA VAL A 296 15.04 -6.43 -11.29
C VAL A 296 14.41 -5.16 -11.88
N LEU A 297 14.65 -4.89 -13.17
CA LEU A 297 14.03 -3.75 -13.87
C LEU A 297 12.50 -3.86 -13.88
N SER A 298 11.91 -5.05 -14.03
CA SER A 298 10.45 -5.21 -13.91
C SER A 298 9.97 -4.78 -12.53
N ILE A 299 10.57 -5.31 -11.47
CA ILE A 299 10.16 -5.02 -10.08
C ILE A 299 10.26 -3.51 -9.80
N VAL A 300 11.33 -2.85 -10.26
CA VAL A 300 11.49 -1.38 -10.19
C VAL A 300 10.40 -0.66 -10.98
N HIS A 301 10.04 -1.12 -12.18
CA HIS A 301 8.97 -0.54 -12.96
C HIS A 301 7.58 -0.78 -12.35
N ASP A 302 7.34 -1.92 -11.72
CA ASP A 302 6.11 -2.24 -10.99
C ASP A 302 5.97 -1.34 -9.74
N ALA A 303 7.05 -1.15 -8.96
CA ALA A 303 7.15 -0.23 -7.83
C ALA A 303 6.91 1.25 -8.24
N ASN A 304 7.35 1.61 -9.44
CA ASN A 304 7.13 2.92 -10.06
C ASN A 304 5.77 3.02 -10.79
N GLY A 305 4.97 1.95 -10.84
CA GLY A 305 3.65 1.95 -11.48
C GLY A 305 3.65 2.08 -12.99
N SER A 306 4.66 1.49 -13.64
CA SER A 306 4.87 1.41 -15.08
C SER A 306 4.93 -0.06 -15.52
N ASP A 307 3.94 -0.85 -15.12
CA ASP A 307 3.88 -2.32 -15.24
C ASP A 307 3.92 -2.83 -16.69
N GLU A 308 3.43 -2.05 -17.67
CA GLU A 308 3.63 -2.37 -19.10
C GLU A 308 5.11 -2.35 -19.51
N VAL A 309 5.89 -1.43 -18.95
CA VAL A 309 7.35 -1.35 -19.21
C VAL A 309 8.05 -2.52 -18.52
N GLY A 310 7.66 -2.86 -17.29
CA GLY A 310 8.17 -4.05 -16.59
C GLY A 310 7.89 -5.36 -17.35
N ARG A 311 6.63 -5.56 -17.80
CA ARG A 311 6.25 -6.68 -18.69
C ARG A 311 7.10 -6.75 -19.96
N SER A 312 7.51 -5.61 -20.53
CA SER A 312 8.37 -5.59 -21.72
C SER A 312 9.78 -6.13 -21.42
N TYR A 313 10.34 -5.85 -20.24
CA TYR A 313 11.61 -6.43 -19.79
C TYR A 313 11.47 -7.94 -19.54
N LEU A 314 10.42 -8.39 -18.85
CA LEU A 314 10.16 -9.82 -18.62
C LEU A 314 9.93 -10.61 -19.92
N THR A 315 9.34 -9.97 -20.94
CA THR A 315 9.17 -10.59 -22.28
C THR A 315 10.51 -10.76 -22.99
N GLN A 316 11.40 -9.76 -22.91
CA GLN A 316 12.77 -9.85 -23.43
C GLN A 316 13.61 -10.88 -22.65
N ALA A 317 13.42 -10.98 -21.33
CA ALA A 317 14.06 -11.97 -20.48
C ALA A 317 13.71 -13.41 -20.90
N VAL A 318 12.43 -13.68 -21.23
CA VAL A 318 11.97 -14.97 -21.79
C VAL A 318 12.63 -15.26 -23.13
N ALA A 319 12.66 -14.29 -24.05
CA ALA A 319 13.28 -14.45 -25.35
C ALA A 319 14.79 -14.78 -25.23
N ALA A 320 15.50 -14.07 -24.36
CA ALA A 320 16.90 -14.35 -24.04
C ALA A 320 17.08 -15.72 -23.35
N ALA A 321 16.22 -16.09 -22.41
CA ALA A 321 16.25 -17.39 -21.74
C ALA A 321 16.06 -18.56 -22.71
N HIS A 322 15.14 -18.45 -23.68
CA HIS A 322 15.02 -19.44 -24.77
C HIS A 322 16.26 -19.45 -25.68
N ALA A 323 16.79 -18.29 -26.07
CA ALA A 323 18.00 -18.19 -26.90
C ALA A 323 19.27 -18.77 -26.24
N MET A 324 19.36 -18.71 -24.90
CA MET A 324 20.44 -19.33 -24.12
C MET A 324 20.21 -20.82 -23.79
N HIS A 325 19.08 -21.42 -24.22
CA HIS A 325 18.64 -22.75 -23.77
C HIS A 325 18.57 -22.88 -22.23
N LEU A 326 18.09 -21.83 -21.54
CA LEU A 326 18.08 -21.76 -20.07
C LEU A 326 17.14 -22.80 -19.44
N PHE A 327 16.03 -23.12 -20.12
CA PHE A 327 15.03 -24.09 -19.68
C PHE A 327 15.26 -25.53 -20.18
N SER A 328 16.39 -25.80 -20.85
CA SER A 328 16.70 -27.15 -21.35
C SER A 328 17.25 -28.05 -20.24
N THR A 329 16.96 -29.35 -20.34
CA THR A 329 17.44 -30.35 -19.37
C THR A 329 18.98 -30.35 -19.28
N PRO A 330 19.58 -30.38 -18.07
CA PRO A 330 21.04 -30.30 -17.93
C PRO A 330 21.75 -31.52 -18.51
N THR A 331 22.94 -31.29 -19.08
CA THR A 331 23.85 -32.34 -19.57
C THR A 331 25.05 -32.57 -18.64
N THR A 332 25.16 -31.81 -17.54
CA THR A 332 26.25 -31.83 -16.57
C THR A 332 25.74 -32.10 -15.15
N ASN A 333 26.65 -32.51 -14.25
CA ASN A 333 26.33 -32.79 -12.85
C ASN A 333 25.85 -31.53 -12.10
N SER A 334 25.02 -31.74 -11.07
CA SER A 334 24.35 -30.67 -10.34
C SER A 334 25.27 -29.82 -9.46
N ASP A 335 26.50 -30.23 -9.22
CA ASP A 335 27.46 -29.51 -8.35
C ASP A 335 28.22 -28.39 -9.08
N ASP A 336 27.91 -28.14 -10.36
CA ASP A 336 28.51 -27.05 -11.16
C ASP A 336 27.90 -25.68 -10.80
N VAL A 337 28.76 -24.70 -10.55
CA VAL A 337 28.39 -23.29 -10.29
C VAL A 337 27.63 -22.68 -11.48
N GLU A 338 27.98 -23.04 -12.73
CA GLU A 338 27.25 -22.53 -13.90
C GLU A 338 25.86 -23.16 -14.02
N TYR A 339 25.73 -24.47 -13.77
CA TYR A 339 24.40 -25.10 -13.65
C TYR A 339 23.56 -24.41 -12.57
N ASN A 340 24.09 -24.23 -11.36
CA ASN A 340 23.34 -23.64 -10.25
C ASN A 340 22.96 -22.17 -10.52
N ALA A 341 23.84 -21.36 -11.11
CA ALA A 341 23.52 -19.99 -11.51
C ALA A 341 22.43 -19.94 -12.59
N ARG A 342 22.49 -20.84 -13.58
CA ARG A 342 21.49 -20.96 -14.65
C ARG A 342 20.13 -21.43 -14.09
N ALA A 343 20.13 -22.48 -13.28
CA ALA A 343 18.95 -22.99 -12.60
C ALA A 343 18.32 -21.90 -11.74
N PHE A 344 19.07 -21.25 -10.84
CA PHE A 344 18.56 -20.16 -10.00
C PHE A 344 17.92 -19.04 -10.84
N THR A 345 18.53 -18.66 -11.96
CA THR A 345 17.98 -17.61 -12.86
C THR A 345 16.70 -18.07 -13.56
N ALA A 346 16.60 -19.36 -13.92
CA ALA A 346 15.35 -19.94 -14.40
C ALA A 346 14.28 -19.92 -13.29
N TRP A 347 14.64 -20.24 -12.03
CA TRP A 347 13.76 -20.15 -10.85
C TRP A 347 13.29 -18.72 -10.55
N ALA A 348 14.17 -17.74 -10.69
CA ALA A 348 13.86 -16.33 -10.53
C ALA A 348 12.88 -15.82 -11.61
N LEU A 349 13.18 -16.10 -12.88
CA LEU A 349 12.32 -15.73 -14.01
C LEU A 349 10.96 -16.45 -13.90
N PHE A 350 10.97 -17.73 -13.51
CA PHE A 350 9.78 -18.51 -13.20
C PHE A 350 8.96 -17.96 -12.03
N GLY A 351 9.59 -17.47 -10.96
CA GLY A 351 8.90 -16.92 -9.79
C GLY A 351 8.01 -15.71 -10.12
N LEU A 352 8.18 -15.14 -11.33
CA LEU A 352 7.39 -14.09 -11.96
C LEU A 352 6.59 -14.60 -13.20
N GLN A 353 6.78 -15.85 -13.64
CA GLN A 353 6.25 -16.45 -14.89
C GLN A 353 5.81 -17.95 -14.76
N GLY A 354 6.48 -19.00 -15.34
CA GLY A 354 5.81 -20.34 -15.45
C GLY A 354 6.42 -21.75 -15.82
N ILE A 355 7.54 -22.33 -15.33
CA ILE A 355 7.75 -23.82 -15.29
C ILE A 355 8.78 -24.45 -14.28
N GLN A 356 8.35 -25.52 -13.57
CA GLN A 356 8.97 -26.76 -12.97
C GLN A 356 10.43 -26.93 -12.38
N LEU A 357 10.52 -27.31 -11.09
CA LEU A 357 11.70 -27.38 -10.15
C LEU A 357 12.86 -28.38 -10.40
N SER A 358 14.01 -28.10 -9.77
CA SER A 358 15.18 -28.99 -9.57
C SER A 358 15.46 -29.29 -8.09
N THR A 359 16.14 -30.40 -7.77
CA THR A 359 16.24 -30.96 -6.40
C THR A 359 17.68 -31.13 -5.87
N GLN A 360 18.18 -30.13 -5.16
CA GLN A 360 19.35 -30.21 -4.26
C GLN A 360 19.17 -29.19 -3.13
N ASP A 361 19.73 -29.41 -1.93
CA ASP A 361 19.45 -28.59 -0.74
C ASP A 361 20.31 -27.31 -0.61
N ASP A 362 21.60 -27.38 -0.93
CA ASP A 362 22.56 -26.32 -0.55
C ASP A 362 22.76 -25.18 -1.57
N CYS A 363 22.26 -25.30 -2.80
CA CYS A 363 22.71 -24.45 -3.92
C CYS A 363 22.16 -23.01 -3.94
N TYR A 364 21.11 -22.71 -3.17
CA TYR A 364 20.38 -21.44 -3.26
C TYR A 364 20.98 -20.27 -2.45
N GLY A 365 21.94 -20.56 -1.55
CA GLY A 365 22.61 -19.56 -0.71
C GLY A 365 21.79 -19.10 0.51
N ASP A 366 22.49 -18.57 1.52
CA ASP A 366 21.89 -18.11 2.79
C ASP A 366 22.42 -16.73 3.24
N PHE A 367 21.80 -16.16 4.27
CA PHE A 367 22.10 -14.86 4.84
C PHE A 367 22.39 -14.96 6.35
N GLY A 368 23.44 -14.27 6.80
CA GLY A 368 23.66 -13.98 8.21
C GLY A 368 23.03 -12.63 8.59
N LEU A 369 22.08 -12.63 9.53
CA LEU A 369 21.48 -11.44 10.11
C LEU A 369 22.10 -11.14 11.49
N ARG A 370 22.52 -9.92 11.75
CA ARG A 370 22.97 -9.48 13.08
C ARG A 370 21.96 -8.50 13.67
N TYR A 371 21.18 -8.99 14.63
CA TYR A 371 20.38 -8.14 15.52
C TYR A 371 21.28 -7.44 16.56
N PRO A 372 20.99 -6.20 17.01
CA PRO A 372 21.89 -5.44 17.88
C PRO A 372 22.18 -6.09 19.24
N SER A 373 21.22 -6.84 19.79
CA SER A 373 21.36 -7.55 21.07
C SER A 373 21.82 -9.01 20.92
N ALA A 374 22.08 -9.50 19.70
CA ALA A 374 22.47 -10.90 19.47
C ALA A 374 23.96 -11.13 19.73
N LYS A 375 24.31 -12.31 20.27
CA LYS A 375 25.71 -12.71 20.55
C LYS A 375 26.54 -13.02 19.29
N GLY A 376 25.89 -13.15 18.13
CA GLY A 376 26.49 -13.44 16.83
C GLY A 376 25.46 -13.39 15.71
N PRO A 377 25.86 -13.64 14.44
CA PRO A 377 24.92 -13.69 13.32
C PRO A 377 23.96 -14.88 13.42
N VAL A 378 22.71 -14.65 13.02
CA VAL A 378 21.62 -15.63 12.90
C VAL A 378 21.55 -16.08 11.44
N SER A 379 21.62 -17.39 11.17
CA SER A 379 21.29 -17.97 9.86
C SER A 379 19.77 -18.01 9.68
N ILE A 380 19.29 -17.75 8.47
CA ILE A 380 17.84 -17.76 8.16
C ILE A 380 17.39 -18.98 7.34
N ASN A 381 18.32 -19.84 6.93
CA ASN A 381 18.07 -21.02 6.08
C ASN A 381 17.20 -20.69 4.84
N TYR A 382 17.65 -19.70 4.06
CA TYR A 382 16.90 -19.17 2.93
C TYR A 382 16.63 -20.21 1.82
N ALA A 383 17.48 -21.22 1.67
CA ALA A 383 17.35 -22.25 0.64
C ALA A 383 16.00 -23.00 0.70
N ASN A 384 15.57 -23.40 1.91
CA ASN A 384 14.27 -24.05 2.11
C ASN A 384 13.10 -23.10 1.79
N THR A 385 13.21 -21.83 2.19
CA THR A 385 12.25 -20.78 1.82
C THR A 385 12.07 -20.71 0.29
N PHE A 386 13.17 -20.62 -0.45
CA PHE A 386 13.15 -20.44 -1.90
C PHE A 386 12.54 -21.65 -2.64
N ARG A 387 12.86 -22.88 -2.24
CA ARG A 387 12.23 -24.10 -2.77
C ARG A 387 10.72 -24.08 -2.54
N THR A 388 10.27 -23.84 -1.31
CA THR A 388 8.86 -23.86 -0.96
C THR A 388 8.06 -22.74 -1.66
N PHE A 389 8.65 -21.56 -1.89
CA PHE A 389 8.07 -20.55 -2.80
C PHE A 389 7.93 -21.08 -4.23
N SER A 390 8.95 -21.77 -4.74
CA SER A 390 8.99 -22.30 -6.10
C SER A 390 7.92 -23.37 -6.34
N GLU A 391 7.72 -24.29 -5.39
CA GLU A 391 6.64 -25.28 -5.41
C GLU A 391 5.25 -24.61 -5.49
N PHE A 392 5.02 -23.60 -4.63
CA PHE A 392 3.78 -22.83 -4.62
C PHE A 392 3.55 -22.07 -5.94
N ARG A 393 4.61 -21.50 -6.53
CA ARG A 393 4.55 -20.85 -7.84
C ARG A 393 4.16 -21.82 -8.96
N VAL A 394 4.45 -23.13 -8.85
CA VAL A 394 4.00 -24.11 -9.87
C VAL A 394 2.49 -24.27 -9.80
N ILE A 395 1.92 -24.34 -8.59
CA ILE A 395 0.46 -24.39 -8.39
C ILE A 395 -0.18 -23.08 -8.90
N MET A 396 0.41 -21.91 -8.61
CA MET A 396 -0.05 -20.63 -9.16
C MET A 396 -0.02 -20.58 -10.69
N ASN A 397 1.05 -21.06 -11.32
CA ASN A 397 1.19 -21.08 -12.77
C ASN A 397 0.13 -21.97 -13.43
N ASP A 398 -0.10 -23.17 -12.90
CA ASP A 398 -1.14 -24.06 -13.42
C ASP A 398 -2.54 -23.45 -13.31
N VAL A 399 -2.82 -22.73 -12.21
CA VAL A 399 -4.04 -21.92 -12.03
C VAL A 399 -4.11 -20.82 -13.10
N ALA A 400 -3.04 -20.03 -13.26
CA ALA A 400 -3.01 -18.93 -14.23
C ALA A 400 -3.17 -19.42 -15.68
N ALA A 401 -2.56 -20.55 -16.02
CA ALA A 401 -2.68 -21.21 -17.32
C ALA A 401 -4.11 -21.74 -17.60
N VAL A 402 -4.95 -21.92 -16.58
CA VAL A 402 -6.37 -22.24 -16.74
C VAL A 402 -7.23 -20.99 -16.91
N PHE A 403 -6.97 -19.92 -16.15
CA PHE A 403 -7.86 -18.74 -16.11
C PHE A 403 -7.51 -17.62 -17.09
N PHE A 404 -6.25 -17.51 -17.53
CA PHE A 404 -5.77 -16.40 -18.37
C PHE A 404 -5.23 -16.84 -19.74
N SER A 405 -5.32 -18.13 -20.07
CA SER A 405 -5.06 -18.64 -21.42
C SER A 405 -6.30 -18.52 -22.32
N GLY A 406 -6.11 -18.50 -23.63
CA GLY A 406 -7.19 -18.45 -24.62
C GLY A 406 -8.02 -19.74 -24.77
N PHE A 407 -7.94 -20.69 -23.82
CA PHE A 407 -8.65 -21.97 -23.91
C PHE A 407 -10.14 -21.81 -23.55
N LYS A 408 -11.02 -22.40 -24.37
CA LYS A 408 -12.47 -22.43 -24.13
C LYS A 408 -12.82 -23.46 -23.06
N ASN A 409 -12.65 -23.10 -21.79
CA ASN A 409 -13.16 -23.90 -20.67
C ASN A 409 -14.69 -23.74 -20.53
N THR A 410 -15.39 -24.83 -20.20
CA THR A 410 -16.81 -24.80 -19.81
C THR A 410 -16.95 -24.54 -18.30
N PRO A 411 -18.11 -24.07 -17.79
CA PRO A 411 -18.31 -23.87 -16.36
C PRO A 411 -17.98 -25.11 -15.51
N ASP A 412 -18.40 -26.31 -15.94
CA ASP A 412 -18.15 -27.56 -15.21
C ASP A 412 -16.66 -27.92 -15.19
N THR A 413 -15.94 -27.71 -16.30
CA THR A 413 -14.49 -27.95 -16.34
C THR A 413 -13.70 -26.92 -15.54
N ILE A 414 -14.20 -25.69 -15.38
CA ILE A 414 -13.64 -24.70 -14.46
C ILE A 414 -13.85 -25.17 -13.01
N VAL A 415 -15.05 -25.62 -12.65
CA VAL A 415 -15.40 -26.10 -11.31
C VAL A 415 -14.51 -27.25 -10.86
N ASP A 416 -14.33 -28.27 -11.70
CA ASP A 416 -13.51 -29.43 -11.34
C ASP A 416 -12.01 -29.12 -11.32
N ARG A 417 -11.54 -28.21 -12.18
CA ARG A 417 -10.17 -27.65 -12.09
C ARG A 417 -9.96 -26.90 -10.77
N ILE A 418 -10.92 -26.06 -10.33
CA ILE A 418 -10.83 -25.36 -9.04
C ILE A 418 -10.74 -26.35 -7.88
N LYS A 419 -11.61 -27.37 -7.83
CA LYS A 419 -11.55 -28.42 -6.80
C LYS A 419 -10.16 -29.09 -6.76
N GLY A 420 -9.63 -29.47 -7.93
CA GLY A 420 -8.30 -30.05 -8.06
C GLY A 420 -7.17 -29.13 -7.59
N PHE A 421 -7.26 -27.83 -7.89
CA PHE A 421 -6.31 -26.83 -7.40
C PHE A 421 -6.39 -26.65 -5.88
N CYS A 422 -7.58 -26.54 -5.30
CA CYS A 422 -7.76 -26.44 -3.85
C CYS A 422 -7.16 -27.66 -3.12
N ILE A 423 -7.34 -28.87 -3.66
CA ILE A 423 -6.76 -30.10 -3.09
C ILE A 423 -5.22 -30.10 -3.18
N ARG A 424 -4.65 -29.73 -4.34
CA ARG A 424 -3.18 -29.59 -4.49
C ARG A 424 -2.60 -28.54 -3.56
N LEU A 425 -3.30 -27.42 -3.40
CA LEU A 425 -2.89 -26.27 -2.61
C LEU A 425 -2.90 -26.58 -1.11
N ASP A 426 -3.99 -27.16 -0.59
CA ASP A 426 -4.09 -27.62 0.81
C ASP A 426 -3.09 -28.76 1.12
N SER A 427 -2.87 -29.68 0.18
CA SER A 427 -1.84 -30.73 0.31
C SER A 427 -0.44 -30.16 0.41
N TRP A 428 -0.06 -29.21 -0.45
CA TRP A 428 1.22 -28.51 -0.35
C TRP A 428 1.38 -27.81 1.01
N TYR A 429 0.35 -27.08 1.45
CA TYR A 429 0.37 -26.34 2.71
C TYR A 429 0.48 -27.23 3.96
N ARG A 430 -0.10 -28.43 3.96
CA ARG A 430 0.06 -29.40 5.06
C ARG A 430 1.46 -29.99 5.15
N ASN A 431 2.21 -30.01 4.05
CA ASN A 431 3.54 -30.61 3.96
C ASN A 431 4.68 -29.58 4.12
N LEU A 432 4.39 -28.36 4.57
CA LEU A 432 5.39 -27.32 4.80
C LEU A 432 6.49 -27.78 5.79
N PRO A 433 7.77 -27.56 5.46
CA PRO A 433 8.90 -27.99 6.29
C PRO A 433 8.97 -27.18 7.60
N PRO A 434 9.66 -27.71 8.64
CA PRO A 434 9.95 -26.96 9.86
C PRO A 434 10.58 -25.60 9.56
N GLY A 435 10.20 -24.58 10.34
CA GLY A 435 10.55 -23.18 10.11
C GLY A 435 9.64 -22.45 9.11
N LEU A 436 8.87 -23.18 8.29
CA LEU A 436 7.83 -22.66 7.39
C LEU A 436 6.41 -23.09 7.80
N ARG A 437 6.22 -23.62 9.01
CA ARG A 437 4.89 -23.94 9.55
C ARG A 437 4.31 -22.72 10.24
N ALA A 438 2.99 -22.55 10.19
CA ALA A 438 2.28 -21.39 10.73
C ALA A 438 2.57 -21.04 12.20
N THR A 439 3.01 -22.02 13.01
CA THR A 439 3.39 -21.84 14.41
C THR A 439 4.82 -21.31 14.60
N GLU A 440 5.67 -21.46 13.57
CA GLU A 440 7.13 -21.25 13.58
C GLU A 440 7.56 -20.05 12.70
N ILE A 441 6.71 -19.61 11.75
CA ILE A 441 7.02 -18.46 10.89
C ILE A 441 7.22 -17.17 11.69
N THR A 442 8.24 -16.43 11.31
CA THR A 442 8.70 -15.22 12.00
C THR A 442 9.03 -14.07 11.05
N PHE A 443 9.69 -14.37 9.92
CA PHE A 443 10.23 -13.34 9.02
C PHE A 443 9.21 -12.82 8.00
N PRO A 444 9.41 -11.60 7.44
CA PRO A 444 8.46 -10.97 6.52
C PRO A 444 8.07 -11.87 5.33
N TRP A 445 9.05 -12.52 4.69
CA TRP A 445 8.77 -13.40 3.54
C TRP A 445 7.98 -14.66 3.92
N GLN A 446 8.18 -15.20 5.13
CA GLN A 446 7.44 -16.37 5.61
C GLN A 446 5.97 -16.02 5.86
N LEU A 447 5.71 -14.86 6.47
CA LEU A 447 4.36 -14.30 6.59
C LEU A 447 3.74 -14.07 5.20
N LYS A 448 4.50 -13.46 4.27
CA LYS A 448 4.04 -13.22 2.89
C LYS A 448 3.73 -14.50 2.12
N LEU A 449 4.45 -15.62 2.36
CA LEU A 449 4.14 -16.93 1.77
C LEU A 449 2.73 -17.40 2.18
N HIS A 450 2.42 -17.37 3.48
CA HIS A 450 1.13 -17.79 4.01
C HIS A 450 0.00 -16.85 3.59
N ILE A 451 0.27 -15.54 3.51
CA ILE A 451 -0.63 -14.54 2.92
C ILE A 451 -0.96 -14.91 1.47
N HIS A 452 0.04 -15.23 0.66
CA HIS A 452 -0.14 -15.53 -0.76
C HIS A 452 -0.93 -16.83 -0.97
N TYR A 453 -0.69 -17.85 -0.14
CA TYR A 453 -1.47 -19.09 -0.09
C TYR A 453 -2.97 -18.81 0.10
N TYR A 454 -3.35 -18.00 1.09
CA TYR A 454 -4.76 -17.65 1.30
C TYR A 454 -5.30 -16.72 0.21
N ASN A 455 -4.50 -15.81 -0.34
CA ASN A 455 -4.92 -14.95 -1.46
C ASN A 455 -5.33 -15.80 -2.68
N LEU A 456 -4.52 -16.80 -3.05
CA LEU A 456 -4.84 -17.76 -4.10
C LEU A 456 -6.08 -18.60 -3.76
N THR A 457 -6.20 -19.04 -2.50
CA THR A 457 -7.37 -19.78 -2.00
C THR A 457 -8.65 -18.95 -2.11
N VAL A 458 -8.61 -17.67 -1.73
CA VAL A 458 -9.75 -16.75 -1.80
C VAL A 458 -10.12 -16.45 -3.26
N TYR A 459 -9.14 -16.25 -4.14
CA TYR A 459 -9.38 -16.13 -5.59
C TYR A 459 -10.13 -17.35 -6.14
N LEU A 460 -9.59 -18.56 -5.93
CA LEU A 460 -10.19 -19.81 -6.41
C LEU A 460 -11.63 -20.01 -5.90
N LEU A 461 -11.89 -19.72 -4.62
CA LEU A 461 -13.21 -19.91 -4.02
C LEU A 461 -14.23 -18.84 -4.44
N GLU A 462 -13.84 -17.57 -4.60
CA GLU A 462 -14.76 -16.56 -5.17
C GLU A 462 -15.06 -16.86 -6.65
N THR A 463 -14.06 -17.28 -7.44
CA THR A 463 -14.30 -17.72 -8.82
C THR A 463 -15.26 -18.92 -8.89
N LEU A 464 -15.16 -19.88 -7.96
CA LEU A 464 -16.10 -21.01 -7.87
C LEU A 464 -17.54 -20.55 -7.61
N ARG A 465 -17.72 -19.61 -6.67
CA ARG A 465 -19.02 -19.00 -6.33
C ARG A 465 -19.61 -18.18 -7.47
N MET A 466 -18.78 -17.50 -8.26
CA MET A 466 -19.24 -16.77 -9.45
C MET A 466 -19.50 -17.70 -10.65
N THR A 467 -18.88 -18.89 -10.71
CA THR A 467 -19.06 -19.86 -11.79
C THR A 467 -20.32 -20.72 -11.61
N THR A 468 -20.76 -20.99 -10.37
CA THR A 468 -21.89 -21.89 -10.10
C THR A 468 -22.83 -21.44 -8.98
N ALA A 469 -24.14 -21.42 -9.26
CA ALA A 469 -25.16 -21.07 -8.29
C ALA A 469 -25.21 -21.99 -7.05
N PRO A 470 -24.98 -23.33 -7.14
CA PRO A 470 -24.83 -24.17 -5.95
C PRO A 470 -23.67 -23.73 -5.04
N ALA A 471 -22.48 -23.47 -5.58
CA ALA A 471 -21.33 -23.06 -4.75
C ALA A 471 -21.49 -21.67 -4.14
N LEU A 472 -22.28 -20.78 -4.76
CA LEU A 472 -22.62 -19.47 -4.21
C LEU A 472 -23.30 -19.58 -2.83
N VAL A 473 -24.18 -20.60 -2.65
CA VAL A 473 -24.97 -20.86 -1.43
C VAL A 473 -24.40 -21.97 -0.54
N ASP A 474 -23.35 -22.67 -0.96
CA ASP A 474 -22.72 -23.75 -0.21
C ASP A 474 -22.03 -23.21 1.07
N GLU A 475 -22.57 -23.57 2.23
CA GLU A 475 -22.07 -23.15 3.54
C GLU A 475 -20.61 -23.59 3.80
N SER A 476 -20.18 -24.73 3.24
CA SER A 476 -18.80 -25.22 3.40
C SER A 476 -17.82 -24.36 2.59
N VAL A 477 -18.18 -24.02 1.34
CA VAL A 477 -17.41 -23.09 0.50
C VAL A 477 -17.33 -21.72 1.16
N GLN A 478 -18.45 -21.20 1.67
CA GLN A 478 -18.49 -19.92 2.40
C GLN A 478 -17.63 -19.94 3.67
N LYS A 479 -17.66 -21.04 4.45
CA LYS A 479 -16.88 -21.20 5.69
C LYS A 479 -15.38 -21.29 5.44
N VAL A 480 -14.93 -21.97 4.37
CA VAL A 480 -13.51 -21.99 4.00
C VAL A 480 -13.06 -20.62 3.48
N LEU A 481 -13.89 -19.96 2.66
CA LEU A 481 -13.64 -18.62 2.12
C LEU A 481 -13.51 -17.55 3.22
N SER A 482 -14.43 -17.52 4.20
CA SER A 482 -14.33 -16.61 5.34
C SER A 482 -13.14 -16.94 6.23
N GLY A 483 -12.93 -18.24 6.52
CA GLY A 483 -11.79 -18.75 7.29
C GLY A 483 -10.42 -18.46 6.69
N ALA A 484 -10.33 -18.30 5.36
CA ALA A 484 -9.12 -17.85 4.66
C ALA A 484 -8.91 -16.33 4.79
N LYS A 485 -9.97 -15.51 4.60
CA LYS A 485 -9.91 -14.05 4.76
C LYS A 485 -9.52 -13.64 6.19
N ILE A 486 -10.07 -14.32 7.20
CA ILE A 486 -9.70 -14.15 8.62
C ILE A 486 -8.21 -14.42 8.85
N LYS A 487 -7.66 -15.47 8.23
CA LYS A 487 -6.24 -15.82 8.37
C LYS A 487 -5.33 -14.84 7.64
N MET A 488 -5.72 -14.32 6.48
CA MET A 488 -5.02 -13.21 5.81
C MET A 488 -4.92 -11.96 6.69
N GLU A 489 -6.02 -11.56 7.34
CA GLU A 489 -6.00 -10.39 8.21
C GLU A 489 -5.21 -10.64 9.51
N THR A 490 -5.31 -11.85 10.08
CA THR A 490 -4.47 -12.25 11.23
C THR A 490 -2.99 -12.12 10.88
N LEU A 491 -2.58 -12.59 9.69
CA LEU A 491 -1.21 -12.46 9.19
C LEU A 491 -0.78 -11.01 8.93
N LEU A 492 -1.65 -10.18 8.32
CA LEU A 492 -1.40 -8.73 8.14
C LEU A 492 -1.17 -8.03 9.49
N ARG A 493 -1.95 -8.39 10.51
CA ARG A 493 -1.85 -7.84 11.86
C ARG A 493 -0.59 -8.30 12.58
N LEU A 494 -0.22 -9.57 12.49
CA LEU A 494 1.04 -10.10 13.03
C LEU A 494 2.28 -9.49 12.35
N TYR A 495 2.25 -9.37 11.01
CA TYR A 495 3.28 -8.68 10.23
C TYR A 495 3.49 -7.26 10.76
N TYR A 496 2.41 -6.49 10.91
CA TYR A 496 2.50 -5.14 11.45
C TYR A 496 3.06 -5.13 12.88
N GLN A 497 2.52 -5.94 13.80
CA GLN A 497 2.95 -5.94 15.20
C GLN A 497 4.45 -6.23 15.36
N ARG A 498 5.04 -7.12 14.54
CA ARG A 498 6.48 -7.46 14.62
C ARG A 498 7.38 -6.63 13.70
N HIS A 499 6.91 -6.11 12.58
CA HIS A 499 7.78 -5.50 11.55
C HIS A 499 7.38 -4.09 11.12
N GLY A 500 6.19 -3.62 11.49
CA GLY A 500 5.62 -2.35 11.05
C GLY A 500 5.31 -2.34 9.56
N PHE A 501 5.23 -1.13 9.00
CA PHE A 501 5.10 -0.91 7.56
C PHE A 501 6.04 0.18 7.03
N GLU A 502 6.95 0.73 7.84
CA GLU A 502 7.89 1.78 7.43
C GLU A 502 8.95 1.25 6.45
N SER A 503 9.36 -0.02 6.59
CA SER A 503 10.31 -0.68 5.69
C SER A 503 9.63 -1.07 4.38
N TYR A 504 10.25 -0.70 3.26
CA TYR A 504 9.74 -0.94 1.91
C TYR A 504 9.45 -2.43 1.63
N ASP A 505 8.25 -2.71 1.13
CA ASP A 505 7.83 -4.04 0.68
C ASP A 505 6.75 -3.92 -0.40
N ILE A 506 7.08 -4.18 -1.66
CA ILE A 506 6.11 -4.04 -2.77
C ILE A 506 4.92 -5.01 -2.65
N PHE A 507 5.12 -6.19 -2.04
CA PHE A 507 4.07 -7.20 -1.93
C PHE A 507 3.05 -6.85 -0.84
N ILE A 508 3.47 -6.24 0.28
CA ILE A 508 2.52 -5.85 1.33
C ILE A 508 1.49 -4.84 0.83
N ILE A 509 1.85 -4.00 -0.15
CA ILE A 509 0.94 -3.03 -0.80
C ILE A 509 -0.23 -3.73 -1.50
N ILE A 510 0.01 -4.90 -2.11
CA ILE A 510 -1.03 -5.70 -2.79
C ILE A 510 -2.02 -6.25 -1.75
N LEU A 511 -1.51 -6.75 -0.61
CA LEU A 511 -2.35 -7.22 0.49
C LEU A 511 -3.15 -6.09 1.14
N LEU A 512 -2.49 -4.96 1.41
CA LEU A 512 -3.10 -3.74 1.96
C LEU A 512 -4.24 -3.26 1.04
N ALA A 513 -4.02 -3.22 -0.27
CA ALA A 513 -5.07 -2.91 -1.24
C ALA A 513 -6.26 -3.88 -1.13
N PHE A 514 -6.00 -5.18 -1.18
CA PHE A 514 -7.03 -6.22 -1.14
C PHE A 514 -7.90 -6.15 0.14
N VAL A 515 -7.25 -6.14 1.31
CA VAL A 515 -7.94 -6.06 2.61
C VAL A 515 -8.64 -4.72 2.78
N GLY A 516 -8.00 -3.62 2.34
CA GLY A 516 -8.55 -2.27 2.37
C GLY A 516 -9.88 -2.15 1.61
N PHE A 517 -9.89 -2.46 0.32
CA PHE A 517 -11.11 -2.37 -0.49
C PHE A 517 -12.19 -3.39 -0.05
N MET A 518 -11.79 -4.57 0.42
CA MET A 518 -12.70 -5.57 1.00
C MET A 518 -13.46 -5.03 2.21
N HIS A 519 -12.82 -4.28 3.11
CA HIS A 519 -13.51 -3.68 4.27
C HIS A 519 -14.19 -2.36 3.94
N ALA A 520 -13.54 -1.46 3.18
CA ALA A 520 -14.07 -0.14 2.85
C ALA A 520 -15.46 -0.21 2.18
N LYS A 521 -15.61 -1.10 1.18
CA LYS A 521 -16.89 -1.34 0.47
C LYS A 521 -18.04 -1.76 1.39
N ASN A 522 -17.74 -2.30 2.58
CA ASN A 522 -18.73 -2.80 3.52
C ASN A 522 -18.99 -1.86 4.72
N LEU A 523 -18.26 -0.74 4.86
CA LEU A 523 -18.44 0.20 5.98
C LEU A 523 -19.88 0.73 6.08
N GLU A 524 -20.50 1.05 4.95
CA GLU A 524 -21.87 1.60 4.88
C GLU A 524 -22.97 0.55 5.18
N ASN A 525 -22.64 -0.75 5.12
CA ASN A 525 -23.61 -1.86 5.15
C ASN A 525 -23.41 -2.81 6.36
N SER A 526 -22.66 -2.39 7.39
CA SER A 526 -22.27 -3.26 8.52
C SER A 526 -23.05 -2.97 9.79
N GLU A 527 -23.38 -4.01 10.55
CA GLU A 527 -23.89 -3.87 11.92
C GLU A 527 -22.84 -3.21 12.85
N MET A 528 -23.31 -2.55 13.90
CA MET A 528 -22.49 -1.65 14.72
C MET A 528 -21.33 -2.35 15.46
N ALA A 529 -21.44 -3.65 15.76
CA ALA A 529 -20.34 -4.44 16.34
C ALA A 529 -19.25 -4.80 15.31
N ASP A 530 -19.65 -5.10 14.09
CA ASP A 530 -18.78 -5.36 12.94
C ASP A 530 -18.07 -4.10 12.46
N LEU A 531 -18.82 -2.98 12.41
CA LEU A 531 -18.37 -1.68 11.89
C LEU A 531 -17.04 -1.23 12.52
N GLU A 532 -16.94 -1.31 13.84
CA GLU A 532 -15.76 -0.94 14.60
C GLU A 532 -14.54 -1.85 14.34
N SER A 533 -14.80 -3.14 14.12
CA SER A 533 -13.77 -4.11 13.76
C SER A 533 -13.24 -3.81 12.34
N ARG A 534 -14.13 -3.48 11.40
CA ARG A 534 -13.77 -3.06 10.03
C ARG A 534 -13.03 -1.73 10.02
N ARG A 535 -13.42 -0.76 10.87
CA ARG A 535 -12.72 0.52 11.05
C ARG A 535 -11.28 0.31 11.50
N SER A 536 -11.05 -0.55 12.50
CA SER A 536 -9.70 -0.94 12.93
C SER A 536 -8.83 -1.42 11.76
N THR A 537 -9.38 -2.27 10.89
CA THR A 537 -8.65 -2.83 9.75
C THR A 537 -8.43 -1.81 8.64
N VAL A 538 -9.41 -0.93 8.38
CA VAL A 538 -9.25 0.19 7.41
C VAL A 538 -8.19 1.18 7.88
N VAL A 539 -8.14 1.56 9.17
CA VAL A 539 -7.09 2.45 9.71
C VAL A 539 -5.72 1.78 9.65
N LEU A 540 -5.62 0.50 10.00
CA LEU A 540 -4.36 -0.27 9.87
C LEU A 540 -3.87 -0.32 8.41
N VAL A 541 -4.78 -0.51 7.45
CA VAL A 541 -4.43 -0.48 6.03
C VAL A 541 -4.00 0.92 5.58
N LEU A 542 -4.68 1.97 6.03
CA LEU A 542 -4.31 3.36 5.75
C LEU A 542 -2.92 3.71 6.29
N LYS A 543 -2.55 3.24 7.50
CA LYS A 543 -1.20 3.39 8.07
C LYS A 543 -0.17 2.78 7.11
N GLY A 544 -0.34 1.50 6.76
CA GLY A 544 0.61 0.80 5.90
C GLY A 544 0.74 1.38 4.49
N LEU A 545 -0.37 1.82 3.88
CA LEU A 545 -0.33 2.51 2.60
C LEU A 545 0.27 3.92 2.70
N GLY A 546 0.09 4.60 3.84
CA GLY A 546 0.76 5.85 4.18
C GLY A 546 2.27 5.67 4.24
N ASP A 547 2.74 4.75 5.08
CA ASP A 547 4.16 4.45 5.26
C ASP A 547 4.85 4.06 3.93
N GLN A 548 4.23 3.13 3.19
CA GLN A 548 4.76 2.69 1.89
C GLN A 548 4.72 3.79 0.81
N SER A 549 3.87 4.82 0.93
CA SER A 549 3.80 5.93 -0.05
C SER A 549 5.04 6.85 -0.03
N ILE A 550 5.81 6.82 1.06
CA ILE A 550 7.14 7.44 1.16
C ILE A 550 8.16 6.62 0.35
N ASN A 551 8.00 5.29 0.34
CA ASN A 551 8.94 4.34 -0.22
C ASN A 551 8.78 4.19 -1.76
N CYS A 552 7.55 4.00 -2.26
CA CYS A 552 7.29 3.83 -3.70
C CYS A 552 5.96 4.43 -4.18
N TYR A 553 5.84 4.62 -5.50
CA TYR A 553 4.67 5.30 -6.08
C TYR A 553 3.38 4.45 -6.07
N VAL A 554 3.48 3.11 -6.07
CA VAL A 554 2.30 2.22 -5.98
C VAL A 554 1.42 2.58 -4.79
N ALA A 555 2.02 2.65 -3.60
CA ALA A 555 1.29 2.90 -2.37
C ALA A 555 0.64 4.28 -2.37
N LYS A 556 1.31 5.31 -2.90
CA LYS A 556 0.73 6.66 -3.03
C LYS A 556 -0.53 6.68 -3.90
N VAL A 557 -0.57 5.90 -4.99
CA VAL A 557 -1.76 5.73 -5.83
C VAL A 557 -2.85 4.93 -5.14
N VAL A 558 -2.52 3.76 -4.57
CA VAL A 558 -3.49 2.89 -3.88
C VAL A 558 -4.12 3.61 -2.68
N LEU A 559 -3.34 4.37 -1.92
CA LEU A 559 -3.81 5.19 -0.79
C LEU A 559 -4.85 6.22 -1.22
N ARG A 560 -4.60 6.96 -2.31
CA ARG A 560 -5.55 7.94 -2.85
C ARG A 560 -6.88 7.27 -3.28
N LEU A 561 -6.80 6.09 -3.93
CA LEU A 561 -7.98 5.31 -4.32
C LEU A 561 -8.78 4.79 -3.11
N LEU A 562 -8.08 4.32 -2.07
CA LEU A 562 -8.72 3.86 -0.83
C LEU A 562 -9.35 5.01 -0.04
N LYS A 563 -8.66 6.16 0.10
CA LYS A 563 -9.23 7.40 0.68
C LYS A 563 -10.57 7.76 0.02
N GLY A 564 -10.65 7.68 -1.31
CA GLY A 564 -11.88 7.92 -2.07
C GLY A 564 -12.99 6.88 -1.92
N SER A 565 -12.72 5.74 -1.26
CA SER A 565 -13.63 4.59 -1.15
C SER A 565 -14.18 4.35 0.27
N ILE A 566 -13.82 5.19 1.24
CA ILE A 566 -14.20 5.05 2.67
C ILE A 566 -15.54 5.72 3.01
N GLY A 567 -16.04 6.59 2.12
CA GLY A 567 -17.26 7.37 2.34
C GLY A 567 -17.03 8.61 3.21
N SER A 568 -17.90 9.61 3.09
CA SER A 568 -17.79 10.88 3.82
C SER A 568 -17.97 10.71 5.33
N GLU A 569 -18.86 9.80 5.76
CA GLU A 569 -19.16 9.58 7.18
C GLU A 569 -17.98 8.96 7.97
N ASN A 570 -17.14 8.17 7.30
CA ASN A 570 -15.95 7.58 7.90
C ASN A 570 -14.66 8.39 7.60
N SER A 571 -14.78 9.62 7.08
CA SER A 571 -13.62 10.49 6.80
C SER A 571 -12.79 10.84 8.03
N PHE A 572 -13.34 10.70 9.24
CA PHE A 572 -12.58 10.87 10.49
C PHE A 572 -11.45 9.83 10.64
N LEU A 573 -11.59 8.62 10.07
CA LEU A 573 -10.56 7.59 10.06
C LEU A 573 -9.25 8.04 9.41
N LEU A 574 -9.29 9.09 8.57
CA LEU A 574 -8.11 9.69 7.95
C LEU A 574 -7.28 10.56 8.93
N LYS A 575 -7.78 10.80 10.15
CA LYS A 575 -7.08 11.52 11.23
C LYS A 575 -6.41 10.58 12.24
N GLU A 576 -6.86 9.33 12.31
CA GLU A 576 -6.30 8.26 13.15
C GLU A 576 -4.93 7.76 12.64
N VAL A 577 -4.45 8.36 11.54
CA VAL A 577 -3.19 8.07 10.86
C VAL A 577 -2.56 9.37 10.40
N ASP A 578 -1.31 9.62 10.81
CA ASP A 578 -0.51 10.81 10.47
C ASP A 578 -0.05 10.83 8.99
N ILE A 579 -0.98 10.62 8.05
CA ILE A 579 -0.74 10.73 6.61
C ILE A 579 -0.58 12.21 6.29
N VAL A 580 0.67 12.67 6.28
CA VAL A 580 1.05 13.99 5.77
C VAL A 580 0.50 14.12 4.35
N GLU A 581 -0.45 15.01 4.14
CA GLU A 581 -0.92 15.34 2.80
C GLU A 581 0.15 16.20 2.12
N GLU A 582 1.03 15.55 1.35
CA GLU A 582 1.95 16.19 0.41
C GLU A 582 1.18 16.86 -0.75
N GLY A 583 0.30 17.82 -0.43
CA GLY A 583 -0.42 18.68 -1.38
C GLY A 583 0.50 19.73 -2.04
N GLY A 584 1.77 19.38 -2.23
CA GLY A 584 2.79 20.24 -2.82
C GLY A 584 2.59 20.42 -4.32
N GLU A 585 3.16 21.50 -4.85
CA GLU A 585 3.08 21.85 -6.27
C GLU A 585 3.70 20.76 -7.17
N GLU A 586 4.69 19.99 -6.68
CA GLU A 586 5.24 18.83 -7.40
C GLU A 586 4.22 17.70 -7.60
N ASP A 587 3.41 17.39 -6.59
CA ASP A 587 2.39 16.34 -6.64
C ASP A 587 1.23 16.74 -7.57
N ARG A 588 0.95 18.05 -7.67
CA ARG A 588 0.03 18.64 -8.65
C ARG A 588 0.63 18.70 -10.06
N ALA A 589 1.90 19.06 -10.22
CA ALA A 589 2.57 19.07 -11.52
C ALA A 589 2.68 17.66 -12.11
N MET A 590 2.89 16.65 -11.27
CA MET A 590 2.71 15.25 -11.67
C MET A 590 1.26 14.95 -12.05
N GLU A 591 0.25 15.45 -11.32
CA GLU A 591 -1.16 15.28 -11.67
C GLU A 591 -1.49 15.94 -13.03
N GLU A 592 -0.87 17.07 -13.37
CA GLU A 592 -0.97 17.71 -14.69
C GLU A 592 -0.21 16.94 -15.79
N GLN A 593 0.93 16.34 -15.47
CA GLN A 593 1.68 15.44 -16.37
C GLN A 593 1.08 14.03 -16.52
N SER A 594 0.09 13.66 -15.71
CA SER A 594 -0.47 12.29 -15.66
C SER A 594 -1.98 12.20 -15.83
N SER A 595 -2.69 13.33 -15.80
CA SER A 595 -4.13 13.41 -16.09
C SER A 595 -4.43 13.60 -17.58
N ALA A 596 -5.71 13.63 -17.94
CA ALA A 596 -6.20 13.89 -19.29
C ALA A 596 -5.65 15.19 -19.92
N ARG A 597 -5.20 16.15 -19.10
CA ARG A 597 -4.54 17.41 -19.51
C ARG A 597 -3.32 17.18 -20.40
N LEU A 598 -2.56 16.09 -20.23
CA LEU A 598 -1.44 15.74 -21.13
C LEU A 598 -1.85 14.78 -22.25
N VAL A 599 -2.80 13.88 -22.01
CA VAL A 599 -3.17 12.83 -22.98
C VAL A 599 -3.70 13.41 -24.30
N ALA A 600 -4.63 14.36 -24.25
CA ALA A 600 -5.21 14.91 -25.48
C ALA A 600 -4.19 15.70 -26.32
N SER A 601 -3.30 16.47 -25.69
CA SER A 601 -2.25 17.21 -26.39
C SER A 601 -1.20 16.27 -26.99
N CYS A 602 -0.80 15.21 -26.28
CA CYS A 602 0.07 14.17 -26.82
C CYS A 602 -0.60 13.37 -27.97
N LEU A 603 -1.88 13.00 -27.87
CA LEU A 603 -2.61 12.33 -28.96
C LEU A 603 -2.71 13.20 -30.22
N LEU A 604 -2.93 14.50 -30.06
CA LEU A 604 -2.98 15.46 -31.17
C LEU A 604 -1.58 15.71 -31.77
N ARG A 605 -0.52 15.73 -30.95
CA ARG A 605 0.88 15.70 -31.43
C ARG A 605 1.16 14.45 -32.26
N CYS A 606 0.83 13.25 -31.75
CA CYS A 606 0.99 11.97 -32.49
C CYS A 606 0.22 11.93 -33.82
N LYS A 607 -0.89 12.67 -33.91
CA LYS A 607 -1.70 12.81 -35.14
C LYS A 607 -1.09 13.80 -36.13
N HIS A 608 -0.34 14.79 -35.66
CA HIS A 608 0.32 15.81 -36.49
C HIS A 608 1.69 15.33 -36.98
N ASP A 609 2.51 14.74 -36.09
CA ASP A 609 3.73 14.01 -36.42
C ASP A 609 3.69 12.59 -35.85
N PRO A 610 3.53 11.55 -36.69
CA PRO A 610 3.61 10.15 -36.28
C PRO A 610 4.97 9.70 -35.70
N ASN A 611 6.01 10.53 -35.87
CA ASN A 611 7.38 10.28 -35.38
C ASN A 611 7.70 11.03 -34.09
N ASP A 612 6.75 11.77 -33.49
CA ASP A 612 6.90 12.38 -32.17
C ASP A 612 6.95 11.29 -31.08
N LEU A 613 8.15 10.71 -30.89
CA LEU A 613 8.40 9.58 -30.00
C LEU A 613 8.06 9.93 -28.54
N ASP A 614 8.30 11.18 -28.13
CA ASP A 614 7.94 11.66 -26.79
C ASP A 614 6.42 11.67 -26.61
N ALA A 615 5.67 12.28 -27.54
CA ALA A 615 4.21 12.28 -27.48
C ALA A 615 3.64 10.86 -27.49
N ARG A 616 4.24 9.95 -28.28
CA ARG A 616 3.84 8.53 -28.29
C ARG A 616 4.14 7.86 -26.95
N TYR A 617 5.32 8.08 -26.38
CA TYR A 617 5.70 7.55 -25.06
C TYR A 617 4.79 8.06 -23.94
N PHE A 618 4.46 9.36 -23.92
CA PHE A 618 3.50 9.93 -22.97
C PHE A 618 2.08 9.38 -23.17
N CYS A 619 1.64 9.15 -24.42
CA CYS A 619 0.37 8.46 -24.70
C CYS A 619 0.36 7.04 -24.10
N TYR A 620 1.33 6.18 -24.46
CA TYR A 620 1.38 4.80 -23.97
C TYR A 620 1.48 4.73 -22.44
N THR A 621 2.43 5.46 -21.83
CA THR A 621 2.62 5.43 -20.37
C THR A 621 1.43 5.99 -19.60
N THR A 622 0.61 6.86 -20.18
CA THR A 622 -0.61 7.35 -19.51
C THR A 622 -1.82 6.45 -19.74
N VAL A 623 -1.91 5.76 -20.88
CA VAL A 623 -2.89 4.67 -21.08
C VAL A 623 -2.63 3.53 -20.10
N ALA A 624 -1.38 3.10 -19.91
CA ALA A 624 -0.99 2.11 -18.90
C ALA A 624 -1.46 2.52 -17.50
N LYS A 625 -1.17 3.77 -17.08
CA LYS A 625 -1.61 4.33 -15.79
C LYS A 625 -3.13 4.39 -15.65
N ALA A 626 -3.89 4.61 -16.73
CA ALA A 626 -5.35 4.60 -16.70
C ALA A 626 -5.92 3.17 -16.56
N VAL A 627 -5.37 2.20 -17.31
CA VAL A 627 -5.73 0.78 -17.20
C VAL A 627 -5.41 0.21 -15.80
N ARG A 628 -4.34 0.69 -15.16
CA ARG A 628 -3.92 0.27 -13.80
C ARG A 628 -5.02 0.35 -12.73
N ALA A 629 -6.00 1.27 -12.86
CA ALA A 629 -7.14 1.33 -11.95
C ALA A 629 -8.01 0.05 -12.02
N VAL A 630 -8.18 -0.51 -13.22
CA VAL A 630 -8.92 -1.76 -13.48
C VAL A 630 -8.23 -2.94 -12.80
N SER A 631 -6.90 -3.03 -12.91
CA SER A 631 -6.08 -4.05 -12.24
C SER A 631 -6.19 -4.00 -10.71
N LEU A 632 -6.60 -2.85 -10.15
CA LEU A 632 -6.88 -2.64 -8.72
C LEU A 632 -8.38 -2.82 -8.39
N SER A 633 -9.11 -3.60 -9.19
CA SER A 633 -10.55 -3.91 -9.04
C SER A 633 -11.51 -2.72 -9.17
N ALA A 634 -11.11 -1.62 -9.82
CA ALA A 634 -12.08 -0.61 -10.24
C ALA A 634 -13.03 -1.21 -11.30
N PRO A 635 -14.36 -1.08 -11.13
CA PRO A 635 -15.32 -1.71 -12.03
C PRO A 635 -15.27 -1.08 -13.43
N LEU A 636 -15.03 -1.91 -14.43
CA LEU A 636 -15.05 -1.54 -15.85
C LEU A 636 -16.46 -1.10 -16.30
N SER A 637 -16.51 -0.14 -17.21
CA SER A 637 -17.75 0.36 -17.80
C SER A 637 -18.39 -0.65 -18.76
N ALA A 638 -19.71 -0.55 -18.94
CA ALA A 638 -20.47 -1.41 -19.86
C ALA A 638 -19.92 -1.40 -21.29
N SER A 639 -19.32 -0.30 -21.74
CA SER A 639 -18.63 -0.18 -23.03
C SER A 639 -17.48 -1.17 -23.21
N HIS A 640 -16.74 -1.50 -22.16
CA HIS A 640 -15.64 -2.46 -22.23
C HIS A 640 -16.14 -3.91 -22.20
N ALA A 641 -17.16 -4.22 -21.39
CA ALA A 641 -17.83 -5.52 -21.42
C ALA A 641 -18.44 -5.80 -22.82
N ILE A 642 -19.07 -4.78 -23.42
CA ILE A 642 -19.60 -4.84 -24.80
C ILE A 642 -18.49 -4.76 -25.85
N GLY A 643 -17.29 -4.27 -25.52
CA GLY A 643 -16.09 -4.35 -26.36
C GLY A 643 -15.48 -5.76 -26.45
N HIS A 644 -15.83 -6.66 -25.51
CA HIS A 644 -15.41 -8.07 -25.49
C HIS A 644 -16.48 -9.01 -26.07
N GLN A 645 -17.74 -8.88 -25.66
CA GLN A 645 -18.78 -9.89 -25.89
C GLN A 645 -19.13 -10.22 -27.36
N PRO A 646 -19.13 -9.28 -28.33
CA PRO A 646 -19.43 -9.57 -29.73
C PRO A 646 -18.19 -10.03 -30.53
N GLY A 647 -17.00 -10.02 -29.92
CA GLY A 647 -15.73 -10.23 -30.61
C GLY A 647 -15.21 -8.98 -31.32
N SER A 648 -13.95 -9.02 -31.74
CA SER A 648 -13.23 -7.84 -32.25
C SER A 648 -13.51 -7.48 -33.71
N PHE A 649 -14.03 -8.41 -34.54
CA PHE A 649 -14.28 -8.19 -35.98
C PHE A 649 -13.10 -7.56 -36.75
N ASN A 650 -11.87 -7.96 -36.42
CA ASN A 650 -10.60 -7.39 -36.94
C ASN A 650 -10.36 -5.90 -36.61
N ILE A 651 -11.17 -5.29 -35.74
CA ILE A 651 -10.94 -3.96 -35.17
C ILE A 651 -10.17 -4.12 -33.85
N GLY A 652 -9.16 -3.28 -33.62
CA GLY A 652 -8.40 -3.29 -32.36
C GLY A 652 -9.28 -3.00 -31.14
N HIS A 653 -9.03 -3.66 -30.01
CA HIS A 653 -9.87 -3.63 -28.81
C HIS A 653 -10.15 -2.21 -28.25
N GLY A 654 -9.21 -1.27 -28.41
CA GLY A 654 -9.46 0.15 -28.10
C GLY A 654 -10.56 0.76 -28.96
N GLY A 655 -10.61 0.44 -30.25
CA GLY A 655 -11.68 0.88 -31.16
C GLY A 655 -13.04 0.29 -30.80
N THR A 656 -13.10 -1.00 -30.46
CA THR A 656 -14.36 -1.65 -30.04
C THR A 656 -14.86 -1.20 -28.66
N THR A 657 -13.97 -0.66 -27.80
CA THR A 657 -14.32 -0.14 -26.47
C THR A 657 -14.69 1.36 -26.49
N CYS A 658 -13.97 2.18 -27.27
CA CYS A 658 -14.16 3.64 -27.27
C CYS A 658 -15.44 4.08 -28.01
N ILE A 659 -15.85 3.40 -29.09
CA ILE A 659 -17.06 3.79 -29.84
C ILE A 659 -18.32 3.61 -28.97
N PRO A 660 -18.54 2.49 -28.26
CA PRO A 660 -19.65 2.38 -27.30
C PRO A 660 -19.53 3.33 -26.10
N LEU A 661 -18.31 3.67 -25.66
CA LEU A 661 -18.10 4.53 -24.48
C LEU A 661 -18.77 5.90 -24.63
N LEU A 662 -18.63 6.55 -25.79
CA LEU A 662 -19.26 7.84 -26.09
C LEU A 662 -20.79 7.74 -25.98
N ALA A 663 -21.39 6.74 -26.64
CA ALA A 663 -22.84 6.49 -26.57
C ALA A 663 -23.31 6.18 -25.14
N PHE A 664 -22.51 5.49 -24.32
CA PHE A 664 -22.81 5.27 -22.91
C PHE A 664 -22.70 6.54 -22.06
N CYS A 665 -21.74 7.43 -22.32
CA CYS A 665 -21.63 8.73 -21.66
C CYS A 665 -22.91 9.58 -21.90
N MET A 666 -23.30 9.74 -23.17
CA MET A 666 -24.51 10.47 -23.57
C MET A 666 -25.80 9.82 -23.00
N PHE A 667 -25.91 8.48 -23.05
CA PHE A 667 -27.05 7.77 -22.47
C PHE A 667 -27.13 7.98 -20.96
N ASN A 668 -26.01 7.91 -20.25
CA ASN A 668 -25.93 8.13 -18.81
C ASN A 668 -26.33 9.58 -18.46
N ALA A 669 -25.86 10.58 -19.23
CA ALA A 669 -26.23 11.98 -19.04
C ALA A 669 -27.75 12.17 -19.20
N CYS A 670 -28.35 11.61 -20.25
CA CYS A 670 -29.80 11.53 -20.48
C CYS A 670 -30.60 10.75 -19.42
N LYS A 671 -29.94 10.12 -18.43
CA LYS A 671 -30.54 9.43 -17.28
C LYS A 671 -30.12 10.03 -15.94
N ASN A 672 -29.46 11.19 -15.93
CA ASN A 672 -28.85 11.82 -14.74
C ASN A 672 -27.86 10.91 -13.99
N ALA A 673 -27.23 9.95 -14.69
CA ALA A 673 -26.26 9.02 -14.16
C ALA A 673 -24.83 9.53 -14.37
N ASN A 674 -24.05 9.59 -13.28
CA ASN A 674 -22.66 10.04 -13.27
C ASN A 674 -22.40 11.49 -13.75
N ASN A 675 -23.42 12.33 -13.97
CA ASN A 675 -23.25 13.68 -14.56
C ASN A 675 -22.14 14.51 -13.89
N ASN A 676 -22.03 14.52 -12.55
CA ASN A 676 -20.97 15.23 -11.83
C ASN A 676 -19.54 14.74 -12.16
N ARG A 677 -19.38 13.46 -12.51
CA ARG A 677 -18.11 12.89 -12.97
C ARG A 677 -17.86 13.22 -14.45
N GLN A 678 -18.91 13.20 -15.28
CA GLN A 678 -18.82 13.55 -16.69
C GLN A 678 -18.44 15.04 -16.88
N ARG A 679 -19.19 15.95 -16.23
CA ARG A 679 -18.95 17.41 -16.22
C ARG A 679 -17.50 17.73 -15.85
N ARG A 680 -16.98 17.16 -14.75
CA ARG A 680 -15.57 17.34 -14.34
C ARG A 680 -14.57 16.90 -15.40
N SER A 681 -14.84 15.84 -16.17
CA SER A 681 -13.99 15.43 -17.29
C SER A 681 -14.09 16.38 -18.49
N VAL A 682 -15.29 16.90 -18.80
CA VAL A 682 -15.46 17.94 -19.83
C VAL A 682 -14.71 19.21 -19.44
N ASP A 683 -14.84 19.66 -18.19
CA ASP A 683 -14.19 20.88 -17.70
C ASP A 683 -12.65 20.78 -17.85
N ILE A 684 -12.07 19.61 -17.53
CA ILE A 684 -10.63 19.33 -17.71
C ILE A 684 -10.19 19.34 -19.19
N LEU A 685 -11.07 18.97 -20.12
CA LEU A 685 -10.80 19.06 -21.56
C LEU A 685 -10.94 20.51 -22.05
N LEU A 686 -11.97 21.24 -21.61
CA LEU A 686 -12.20 22.65 -21.95
C LEU A 686 -11.10 23.59 -21.43
N GLU A 687 -10.35 23.19 -20.40
CA GLU A 687 -9.14 23.90 -19.95
C GLU A 687 -8.01 23.90 -21.00
N GLN A 688 -7.96 22.92 -21.92
CA GLN A 688 -6.85 22.73 -22.87
C GLN A 688 -6.98 23.64 -24.10
N ASP A 689 -5.96 24.44 -24.40
CA ASP A 689 -5.99 25.37 -25.55
C ASP A 689 -6.16 24.66 -26.91
N THR A 690 -5.64 23.44 -27.05
CA THR A 690 -5.84 22.64 -28.27
C THR A 690 -7.30 22.17 -28.44
N VAL A 691 -8.02 21.91 -27.34
CA VAL A 691 -9.45 21.57 -27.38
C VAL A 691 -10.29 22.83 -27.66
N LYS A 692 -9.97 23.97 -27.02
CA LYS A 692 -10.59 25.27 -27.31
C LYS A 692 -10.47 25.62 -28.80
N SER A 693 -9.30 25.43 -29.40
CA SER A 693 -9.08 25.64 -30.84
C SER A 693 -9.97 24.74 -31.69
N LEU A 694 -10.02 23.43 -31.39
CA LEU A 694 -10.85 22.48 -32.14
C LEU A 694 -12.36 22.75 -32.04
N LEU A 695 -12.84 23.25 -30.89
CA LEU A 695 -14.24 23.64 -30.71
C LEU A 695 -14.58 24.96 -31.43
N ALA A 696 -13.64 25.93 -31.42
CA ALA A 696 -13.77 27.17 -32.19
C ALA A 696 -13.81 26.90 -33.71
N ASP A 697 -12.92 26.03 -34.22
CA ASP A 697 -12.90 25.61 -35.62
C ASP A 697 -14.20 24.90 -36.04
N LYS A 698 -14.80 24.09 -35.15
CA LYS A 698 -16.11 23.46 -35.33
C LYS A 698 -17.29 24.45 -35.34
N LYS A 699 -17.10 25.72 -34.95
CA LYS A 699 -18.15 26.71 -34.65
C LYS A 699 -19.16 26.23 -33.59
N ALA A 700 -18.71 25.46 -32.61
CA ALA A 700 -19.57 25.11 -31.48
C ALA A 700 -19.78 26.36 -30.61
N SER A 701 -21.02 26.87 -30.58
CA SER A 701 -21.41 28.04 -29.76
C SER A 701 -21.37 27.70 -28.27
N ASP A 702 -21.00 28.67 -27.42
CA ASP A 702 -20.92 28.53 -25.96
C ASP A 702 -22.15 27.82 -25.37
N GLY A 703 -21.97 26.56 -24.97
CA GLY A 703 -23.03 25.66 -24.53
C GLY A 703 -22.55 24.67 -23.48
N ASP A 704 -23.49 23.91 -22.91
CA ASP A 704 -23.22 22.88 -21.90
C ASP A 704 -22.72 21.59 -22.57
N PHE A 705 -21.49 21.63 -23.08
CA PHE A 705 -20.81 20.51 -23.75
C PHE A 705 -20.86 19.22 -22.91
N ASP A 706 -21.10 18.05 -23.52
CA ASP A 706 -20.95 16.74 -22.87
C ASP A 706 -19.71 15.97 -23.39
N LEU A 707 -19.53 14.71 -22.98
CA LEU A 707 -18.38 13.89 -23.39
C LEU A 707 -18.51 13.25 -24.78
N GLY A 708 -19.60 13.52 -25.51
CA GLY A 708 -19.86 13.06 -26.87
C GLY A 708 -19.52 14.06 -28.00
N ASP A 709 -19.19 15.31 -27.67
CA ASP A 709 -19.01 16.44 -28.62
C ASP A 709 -17.63 16.53 -29.31
#